data_AF-A0A7Y7YTP6-F1
#
_entry.id   AF-A0A7Y7YTP6-F1
#
_cell.length_a   1.000
_cell.length_b   1.000
_cell.length_c   1.000
_cell.angle_alpha   90.00
_cell.angle_beta   90.00
_cell.angle_gamma   90.00
#
_symmetry.space_group_name_H-M   'P 1'
#
loop_
_entity.id
_entity.type
_entity.pdbx_description
1 polymer ?
#
loop_
_entity_poly.entity_id
_entity_poly.type
_entity_poly.pdbx_seq_one_letter_code
_entity_poly.pdbx_strand_id
1 'polypeptide(L)'
;MTPTPPTTKEAPVPKPNHRTARRPKASVKNSWFRMQAGTTGDADIFIYDEIGYWGVTAKQFVSDLKALGEVSHINLHINSPGGDVFDGIAIFNALKHHGAAITVHIDGLAASMASVIAMVGNPVIMPENTMMMIHKPWGFAGGDANDMRDYADLLDKVESVLIPAYAQKTGKSTEEIAAMLEDETWMDGAECLALGFADQTTPALQAMACIHSKRIEEFEKMPNSIRNMVTPPRNTTQREPQKPNAQAPVNAPDPVDETAIRAQVMAEQKARVTGINDLFAMFGGKHSDLQASCVADVDCTVEKAKDKLLAALGKSSTPSNKNSAAHIHAGNGNFVGDGIRQALMARAGYEKQENDNIYNGMTLREYARMALTERGIGVSSLNPMQMVGQALTHSTSDFGNILLDVANKSLLQGWEDAGETFEQWTKKGQLSDFKTAHRVGMGGFPSLRKVREGAEYKYITTGDKGETIALATFGEIFSVTRQAIINDDLNQLTDVPMKMGRAAKGTIGDLVYAILTTNAKLSDGKALFHADHKNLSSGAISVASIDEARKSMRLQKEGERTLNIRPAYMLVPVGLETLANQTIKSASVKGADINAGINNPIQNFAEVIAEPRLDAADAAAWYLAAAKGSDTIEVAYLNGIDTPYIDQQEGFNTDGIATKVRIDAGVAALDYRGLAKSSGK
;
A
#
# COMPACT_ATOMS: atom_id res chain seq x y z
N MET A 1 -77.80 8.68 39.25
CA MET A 1 -76.52 9.25 39.69
C MET A 1 -75.59 9.27 38.49
N THR A 2 -75.06 10.44 38.21
CA THR A 2 -74.34 10.86 36.99
C THR A 2 -72.98 10.16 36.83
N PRO A 3 -72.57 9.81 35.59
CA PRO A 3 -71.34 9.07 35.32
C PRO A 3 -70.14 10.02 35.13
N THR A 4 -68.99 9.64 35.68
CA THR A 4 -67.68 10.29 35.47
C THR A 4 -66.88 9.48 34.46
N PRO A 5 -66.44 10.05 33.30
CA PRO A 5 -65.57 9.37 32.35
C PRO A 5 -64.07 9.57 32.65
N PRO A 6 -63.20 8.68 32.14
CA PRO A 6 -61.79 8.57 32.49
C PRO A 6 -60.87 9.54 31.74
N THR A 7 -59.79 9.91 32.41
CA THR A 7 -58.72 10.83 31.98
C THR A 7 -57.72 10.17 31.03
N THR A 8 -57.73 10.56 29.75
CA THR A 8 -56.67 10.24 28.77
C THR A 8 -55.67 11.40 28.67
N LYS A 9 -54.38 11.11 28.95
CA LYS A 9 -53.24 12.01 28.72
C LYS A 9 -52.96 12.10 27.22
N GLU A 10 -53.08 13.30 26.66
CA GLU A 10 -52.71 13.61 25.27
C GLU A 10 -51.18 13.61 25.09
N ALA A 11 -50.73 12.99 24.00
CA ALA A 11 -49.35 12.96 23.55
C ALA A 11 -49.01 14.22 22.71
N PRO A 12 -47.74 14.68 22.70
CA PRO A 12 -47.38 15.95 22.08
C PRO A 12 -47.43 15.92 20.55
N VAL A 13 -48.00 16.98 19.97
CA VAL A 13 -48.11 17.26 18.54
C VAL A 13 -46.73 17.37 17.88
N PRO A 14 -46.43 16.64 16.79
CA PRO A 14 -45.16 16.76 16.08
C PRO A 14 -45.13 18.02 15.20
N LYS A 15 -44.03 18.78 15.32
CA LYS A 15 -43.75 20.00 14.54
C LYS A 15 -43.63 19.69 13.03
N PRO A 16 -44.09 20.58 12.13
CA PRO A 16 -43.98 20.37 10.68
C PRO A 16 -42.51 20.45 10.21
N ASN A 17 -42.05 19.38 9.59
CA ASN A 17 -40.73 19.27 8.95
C ASN A 17 -40.67 20.13 7.68
N HIS A 18 -39.89 21.21 7.70
CA HIS A 18 -39.45 21.88 6.48
C HIS A 18 -38.56 20.93 5.66
N ARG A 19 -39.11 20.30 4.62
CA ARG A 19 -38.30 19.65 3.57
C ARG A 19 -37.77 20.72 2.64
N THR A 20 -36.54 21.16 2.90
CA THR A 20 -35.68 21.91 2.00
C THR A 20 -35.55 21.17 0.66
N ALA A 21 -35.56 21.95 -0.44
CA ALA A 21 -35.33 21.48 -1.80
C ALA A 21 -34.05 20.62 -1.85
N ARG A 22 -34.19 19.40 -2.41
CA ARG A 22 -33.10 18.43 -2.49
C ARG A 22 -32.07 18.94 -3.51
N ARG A 23 -30.95 19.46 -3.01
CA ARG A 23 -29.71 19.72 -3.78
C ARG A 23 -29.33 18.48 -4.62
N PRO A 24 -28.61 18.65 -5.75
CA PRO A 24 -28.04 17.55 -6.51
C PRO A 24 -27.29 16.61 -5.55
N LYS A 25 -27.47 15.30 -5.71
CA LYS A 25 -26.77 14.32 -4.87
C LYS A 25 -25.27 14.49 -5.09
N ALA A 26 -24.55 14.72 -3.99
CA ALA A 26 -23.10 14.77 -3.92
C ALA A 26 -22.47 13.53 -4.57
N SER A 27 -21.29 13.74 -5.15
CA SER A 27 -20.44 12.78 -5.85
C SER A 27 -20.20 11.47 -5.09
N VAL A 28 -19.78 10.45 -5.86
CA VAL A 28 -19.20 9.18 -5.39
C VAL A 28 -18.27 9.44 -4.21
N LYS A 29 -18.35 8.58 -3.18
CA LYS A 29 -17.79 8.84 -1.84
C LYS A 29 -16.27 9.06 -1.80
N ASN A 30 -15.54 8.72 -2.87
CA ASN A 30 -14.14 9.09 -3.12
C ASN A 30 -13.99 9.36 -4.63
N SER A 31 -13.71 10.61 -5.02
CA SER A 31 -13.44 10.99 -6.41
C SER A 31 -12.33 12.02 -6.40
N TRP A 32 -11.35 11.87 -7.30
CA TRP A 32 -10.27 12.85 -7.51
C TRP A 32 -10.76 14.11 -8.23
N PHE A 33 -12.02 14.14 -8.67
CA PHE A 33 -12.65 15.36 -9.16
C PHE A 33 -14.06 15.58 -8.62
N ARG A 34 -14.49 16.84 -8.61
CA ARG A 34 -15.86 17.26 -8.31
C ARG A 34 -16.30 18.33 -9.27
N MET A 35 -17.55 18.29 -9.72
CA MET A 35 -18.15 19.35 -10.54
C MET A 35 -19.36 19.95 -9.84
N GLN A 36 -19.53 21.27 -9.96
CA GLN A 36 -20.66 21.99 -9.40
C GLN A 36 -21.15 23.02 -10.43
N ALA A 37 -22.41 22.90 -10.85
CA ALA A 37 -23.05 23.94 -11.64
C ALA A 37 -23.28 25.19 -10.78
N GLY A 38 -22.91 26.35 -11.32
CA GLY A 38 -23.13 27.68 -10.75
C GLY A 38 -24.53 28.21 -11.06
N THR A 39 -24.80 29.45 -10.60
CA THR A 39 -26.13 30.08 -10.70
C THR A 39 -26.40 30.79 -12.03
N THR A 40 -25.38 30.96 -12.89
CA THR A 40 -25.38 31.89 -14.04
C THR A 40 -24.67 31.35 -15.28
N GLY A 41 -24.86 30.07 -15.64
CA GLY A 41 -24.19 29.49 -16.82
C GLY A 41 -22.69 29.24 -16.63
N ASP A 42 -22.24 29.30 -15.38
CA ASP A 42 -20.87 28.99 -14.95
C ASP A 42 -20.83 27.61 -14.28
N ALA A 43 -19.68 26.95 -14.28
CA ALA A 43 -19.46 25.73 -13.50
C ALA A 43 -18.07 25.69 -12.87
N ASP A 44 -18.00 25.19 -11.64
CA ASP A 44 -16.75 24.96 -10.92
C ASP A 44 -16.37 23.48 -11.03
N ILE A 45 -15.16 23.20 -11.51
CA ILE A 45 -14.59 21.86 -11.61
C ILE A 45 -13.33 21.81 -10.75
N PHE A 46 -13.24 20.84 -9.86
CA PHE A 46 -12.11 20.64 -8.96
C PHE A 46 -11.39 19.34 -9.35
N ILE A 47 -10.09 19.38 -9.63
CA ILE A 47 -9.20 18.23 -9.84
C ILE A 47 -8.22 18.18 -8.65
N TYR A 48 -8.63 17.46 -7.61
CA TYR A 48 -7.96 17.41 -6.32
C TYR A 48 -7.63 15.94 -6.04
N ASP A 49 -6.36 15.60 -5.89
CA ASP A 49 -5.78 14.24 -5.87
C ASP A 49 -5.34 13.69 -7.24
N GLU A 50 -4.88 12.43 -7.26
CA GLU A 50 -4.24 11.76 -8.39
C GLU A 50 -5.23 11.40 -9.52
N ILE A 51 -4.92 11.83 -10.73
CA ILE A 51 -5.73 11.62 -11.95
C ILE A 51 -5.74 10.13 -12.31
N GLY A 52 -6.94 9.57 -12.53
CA GLY A 52 -7.12 8.15 -12.86
C GLY A 52 -7.13 7.21 -11.65
N TYR A 53 -6.95 7.73 -10.43
CA TYR A 53 -6.94 6.94 -9.20
C TYR A 53 -8.38 6.64 -8.71
N TRP A 54 -8.55 5.77 -7.71
CA TRP A 54 -9.86 5.34 -7.15
C TRP A 54 -10.83 4.66 -8.14
N GLY A 55 -10.34 4.16 -9.28
CA GLY A 55 -11.19 3.54 -10.31
C GLY A 55 -12.08 4.53 -11.06
N VAL A 56 -11.82 5.84 -10.89
CA VAL A 56 -12.54 6.92 -11.57
C VAL A 56 -11.74 7.28 -12.83
N THR A 57 -12.26 6.88 -13.99
CA THR A 57 -11.62 7.10 -15.31
C THR A 57 -12.00 8.44 -15.92
N ALA A 58 -11.25 8.89 -16.93
CA ALA A 58 -11.64 10.07 -17.73
C ALA A 58 -13.03 9.94 -18.35
N LYS A 59 -13.53 8.71 -18.59
CA LYS A 59 -14.90 8.50 -19.09
C LYS A 59 -15.95 9.05 -18.13
N GLN A 60 -15.75 8.91 -16.83
CA GLN A 60 -16.67 9.47 -15.83
C GLN A 60 -16.59 10.99 -15.83
N PHE A 61 -15.37 11.55 -15.88
CA PHE A 61 -15.16 13.00 -15.99
C PHE A 61 -15.88 13.59 -17.22
N VAL A 62 -15.71 12.98 -18.39
CA VAL A 62 -16.36 13.44 -19.63
C VAL A 62 -17.88 13.31 -19.55
N SER A 63 -18.39 12.26 -18.89
CA SER A 63 -19.83 12.10 -18.66
C SER A 63 -20.38 13.20 -17.77
N ASP A 64 -19.70 13.52 -16.67
CA ASP A 64 -20.13 14.54 -15.72
C ASP A 64 -19.99 15.94 -16.30
N LEU A 65 -18.94 16.20 -17.09
CA LEU A 65 -18.76 17.43 -17.84
C LEU A 65 -19.94 17.67 -18.80
N LYS A 66 -20.35 16.64 -19.55
CA LYS A 66 -21.54 16.71 -20.42
C LYS A 66 -22.84 16.91 -19.62
N ALA A 67 -22.91 16.36 -18.41
CA ALA A 67 -24.09 16.48 -17.56
C ALA A 67 -24.27 17.90 -16.98
N LEU A 68 -23.25 18.76 -17.04
CA LEU A 68 -23.38 20.18 -16.67
C LEU A 68 -24.28 20.97 -17.64
N GLY A 69 -24.53 20.45 -18.84
CA GLY A 69 -25.36 21.10 -19.85
C GLY A 69 -24.63 22.25 -20.56
N GLU A 70 -25.38 23.22 -21.07
CA GLU A 70 -24.79 24.41 -21.71
C GLU A 70 -24.21 25.35 -20.64
N VAL A 71 -22.89 25.29 -20.49
CA VAL A 71 -22.10 26.15 -19.62
C VAL A 71 -21.25 27.05 -20.51
N SER A 72 -21.32 28.37 -20.29
CA SER A 72 -20.52 29.36 -21.01
C SER A 72 -19.15 29.61 -20.39
N HIS A 73 -18.99 29.33 -19.09
CA HIS A 73 -17.73 29.53 -18.37
C HIS A 73 -17.41 28.40 -17.38
N ILE A 74 -16.17 27.93 -17.34
CA ILE A 74 -15.70 26.91 -16.40
C ILE A 74 -14.56 27.49 -15.56
N ASN A 75 -14.70 27.43 -14.24
CA ASN A 75 -13.60 27.64 -13.30
C ASN A 75 -13.00 26.27 -12.96
N LEU A 76 -11.80 25.99 -13.46
CA LEU A 76 -11.08 24.75 -13.23
C LEU A 76 -10.05 24.93 -12.12
N HIS A 77 -10.34 24.38 -10.96
CA HIS A 77 -9.52 24.37 -9.75
C HIS A 77 -8.61 23.13 -9.71
N ILE A 78 -7.30 23.31 -9.60
CA ILE A 78 -6.32 22.22 -9.64
C ILE A 78 -5.47 22.20 -8.35
N ASN A 79 -5.48 21.04 -7.69
CA ASN A 79 -4.58 20.71 -6.59
C ASN A 79 -4.20 19.22 -6.67
N SER A 80 -3.35 18.88 -7.65
CA SER A 80 -3.09 17.50 -8.06
C SER A 80 -1.61 17.23 -8.32
N PRO A 81 -1.09 16.06 -7.89
CA PRO A 81 0.27 15.61 -8.20
C PRO A 81 0.41 15.05 -9.63
N GLY A 82 -0.65 15.03 -10.43
CA GLY A 82 -0.69 14.35 -11.74
C GLY A 82 -1.36 12.99 -11.65
N GLY A 83 -0.98 12.06 -12.54
CA GLY A 83 -1.58 10.71 -12.59
C GLY A 83 -1.47 10.09 -13.99
N ASP A 84 -2.48 9.31 -14.38
CA ASP A 84 -2.51 8.62 -15.67
C ASP A 84 -2.51 9.61 -16.86
N VAL A 85 -1.57 9.41 -17.79
CA VAL A 85 -1.33 10.34 -18.90
C VAL A 85 -2.46 10.28 -19.94
N PHE A 86 -3.01 9.10 -20.23
CA PHE A 86 -4.05 8.95 -21.24
C PHE A 86 -5.40 9.49 -20.76
N ASP A 87 -5.74 9.26 -19.48
CA ASP A 87 -6.89 9.90 -18.84
C ASP A 87 -6.72 11.42 -18.83
N GLY A 88 -5.52 11.93 -18.51
CA GLY A 88 -5.22 13.36 -18.57
C GLY A 88 -5.39 13.97 -19.95
N ILE A 89 -4.92 13.30 -21.00
CA ILE A 89 -5.09 13.75 -22.40
C ILE A 89 -6.58 13.77 -22.77
N ALA A 90 -7.35 12.76 -22.37
CA ALA A 90 -8.78 12.71 -22.60
C ALA A 90 -9.53 13.88 -21.90
N ILE A 91 -9.14 14.21 -20.67
CA ILE A 91 -9.68 15.35 -19.92
C ILE A 91 -9.33 16.67 -20.61
N PHE A 92 -8.06 16.88 -20.96
CA PHE A 92 -7.60 18.08 -21.66
C PHE A 92 -8.38 18.30 -22.95
N ASN A 93 -8.54 17.26 -23.78
CA ASN A 93 -9.29 17.34 -25.02
C ASN A 93 -10.78 17.59 -24.79
N ALA A 94 -11.39 16.95 -23.80
CA ALA A 94 -12.79 17.17 -23.47
C ALA A 94 -13.08 18.60 -23.03
N LEU A 95 -12.19 19.18 -22.21
CA LEU A 95 -12.26 20.59 -21.80
C LEU A 95 -12.05 21.52 -23.00
N LYS A 96 -11.00 21.29 -23.80
CA LYS A 96 -10.67 22.10 -24.99
C LYS A 96 -11.81 22.14 -26.02
N HIS A 97 -12.56 21.05 -26.15
CA HIS A 97 -13.68 20.93 -27.08
C HIS A 97 -15.06 21.24 -26.47
N HIS A 98 -15.13 21.61 -25.19
CA HIS A 98 -16.41 21.92 -24.53
C HIS A 98 -17.08 23.17 -25.10
N GLY A 99 -16.29 24.17 -25.52
CA GLY A 99 -16.77 25.46 -26.02
C GLY A 99 -17.04 26.51 -24.95
N ALA A 100 -16.90 26.16 -23.65
CA ALA A 100 -16.90 27.14 -22.57
C ALA A 100 -15.57 27.89 -22.52
N ALA A 101 -15.59 29.15 -22.08
CA ALA A 101 -14.36 29.84 -21.66
C ALA A 101 -13.86 29.20 -20.35
N ILE A 102 -12.57 28.87 -20.26
CA ILE A 102 -12.01 28.15 -19.11
C ILE A 102 -11.00 29.03 -18.38
N THR A 103 -11.30 29.37 -17.14
CA THR A 103 -10.34 29.96 -16.19
C THR A 103 -9.75 28.86 -15.33
N VAL A 104 -8.42 28.74 -15.27
CA VAL A 104 -7.74 27.75 -14.43
C VAL A 104 -7.19 28.43 -13.18
N HIS A 105 -7.48 27.85 -12.03
CA HIS A 105 -6.95 28.25 -10.73
C HIS A 105 -6.07 27.12 -10.18
N ILE A 106 -4.79 27.42 -9.93
CA ILE A 106 -3.94 26.48 -9.19
C ILE A 106 -4.11 26.82 -7.71
N ASP A 107 -4.68 25.90 -6.94
CA ASP A 107 -5.01 26.15 -5.52
C ASP A 107 -3.92 25.65 -4.56
N GLY A 108 -2.97 24.85 -5.06
CA GLY A 108 -1.81 24.38 -4.31
C GLY A 108 -0.71 23.83 -5.21
N LEU A 109 -0.98 22.70 -5.87
CA LEU A 109 -0.04 22.02 -6.77
C LEU A 109 -0.67 21.68 -8.12
N ALA A 110 0.06 21.91 -9.20
CA ALA A 110 -0.21 21.28 -10.50
C ALA A 110 1.07 20.60 -11.00
N ALA A 111 1.21 19.30 -10.72
CA ALA A 111 2.40 18.54 -11.09
C ALA A 111 2.11 17.50 -12.17
N SER A 112 3.11 17.22 -13.01
CA SER A 112 3.03 16.21 -14.07
C SER A 112 1.76 16.39 -14.94
N MET A 113 0.93 15.37 -15.12
CA MET A 113 -0.23 15.46 -16.02
C MET A 113 -1.23 16.58 -15.65
N ALA A 114 -1.28 16.99 -14.38
CA ALA A 114 -2.12 18.10 -13.95
C ALA A 114 -1.63 19.45 -14.50
N SER A 115 -0.32 19.65 -14.67
CA SER A 115 0.21 20.86 -15.29
C SER A 115 -0.07 20.91 -16.79
N VAL A 116 -0.15 19.76 -17.49
CA VAL A 116 -0.64 19.74 -18.89
C VAL A 116 -2.11 20.16 -18.96
N ILE A 117 -2.96 19.61 -18.07
CA ILE A 117 -4.39 19.96 -18.02
C ILE A 117 -4.58 21.45 -17.77
N ALA A 118 -3.76 22.05 -16.90
CA ALA A 118 -3.81 23.49 -16.63
C ALA A 118 -3.64 24.35 -17.89
N MET A 119 -2.91 23.87 -18.91
CA MET A 119 -2.67 24.62 -20.16
C MET A 119 -3.92 24.78 -21.03
N VAL A 120 -5.04 24.12 -20.70
CA VAL A 120 -6.33 24.34 -21.41
C VAL A 120 -6.95 25.70 -21.09
N GLY A 121 -6.55 26.31 -19.96
CA GLY A 121 -7.10 27.55 -19.44
C GLY A 121 -6.52 28.80 -20.08
N ASN A 122 -7.39 29.81 -20.20
CA ASN A 122 -6.99 31.18 -20.48
C ASN A 122 -8.00 32.14 -19.81
N PRO A 123 -7.69 32.70 -18.63
CA PRO A 123 -6.37 32.70 -17.98
C PRO A 123 -6.09 31.47 -17.09
N VAL A 124 -4.80 31.24 -16.81
CA VAL A 124 -4.24 30.39 -15.76
C VAL A 124 -3.74 31.30 -14.64
N ILE A 125 -4.28 31.11 -13.44
CA ILE A 125 -4.05 31.96 -12.27
C ILE A 125 -3.32 31.13 -11.20
N MET A 126 -2.15 31.61 -10.77
CA MET A 126 -1.30 30.95 -9.78
C MET A 126 -0.99 31.87 -8.59
N PRO A 127 -1.57 31.63 -7.40
CA PRO A 127 -1.20 32.34 -6.20
C PRO A 127 0.29 32.17 -5.85
N GLU A 128 0.88 33.16 -5.17
CA GLU A 128 2.32 33.20 -4.83
C GLU A 128 2.82 31.96 -4.05
N ASN A 129 1.95 31.27 -3.33
CA ASN A 129 2.27 30.07 -2.53
C ASN A 129 1.95 28.75 -3.24
N THR A 130 1.75 28.76 -4.56
CA THR A 130 1.45 27.57 -5.35
C THR A 130 2.61 27.18 -6.25
N MET A 131 2.62 25.91 -6.67
CA MET A 131 3.72 25.32 -7.41
C MET A 131 3.22 24.54 -8.62
N MET A 132 3.99 24.59 -9.70
CA MET A 132 3.81 23.77 -10.88
C MET A 132 5.07 22.92 -11.11
N MET A 133 4.89 21.68 -11.54
CA MET A 133 5.99 20.80 -11.93
C MET A 133 5.72 20.18 -13.31
N ILE A 134 6.74 20.19 -14.16
CA ILE A 134 6.74 19.49 -15.44
C ILE A 134 7.92 18.51 -15.48
N HIS A 135 7.67 17.30 -15.99
CA HIS A 135 8.69 16.26 -16.13
C HIS A 135 8.33 15.29 -17.25
N LYS A 136 9.27 14.46 -17.68
CA LYS A 136 9.02 13.43 -18.69
C LYS A 136 7.96 12.42 -18.26
N PRO A 137 7.22 11.81 -19.22
CA PRO A 137 6.37 10.68 -18.92
C PRO A 137 7.17 9.56 -18.27
N TRP A 138 6.69 9.08 -17.14
CA TRP A 138 7.30 7.97 -16.41
C TRP A 138 6.43 6.73 -16.48
N GLY A 139 7.06 5.57 -16.58
CA GLY A 139 6.37 4.29 -16.58
C GLY A 139 7.31 3.11 -16.32
N PHE A 140 6.74 1.92 -16.20
CA PHE A 140 7.47 0.69 -15.94
C PHE A 140 7.04 -0.40 -16.93
N ALA A 141 8.01 -1.13 -17.46
CA ALA A 141 7.80 -2.33 -18.25
C ALA A 141 8.77 -3.43 -17.83
N GLY A 142 8.37 -4.70 -17.98
CA GLY A 142 9.22 -5.87 -17.83
C GLY A 142 9.10 -6.78 -19.04
N GLY A 143 10.23 -7.30 -19.53
CA GLY A 143 10.29 -8.05 -20.80
C GLY A 143 11.73 -8.20 -21.29
N ASP A 144 11.90 -8.63 -22.53
CA ASP A 144 13.22 -8.71 -23.16
C ASP A 144 13.74 -7.33 -23.64
N ALA A 145 14.93 -7.30 -24.22
CA ALA A 145 15.55 -6.05 -24.65
C ALA A 145 14.77 -5.29 -25.73
N ASN A 146 13.91 -5.96 -26.52
CA ASN A 146 13.05 -5.31 -27.50
C ASN A 146 11.83 -4.72 -26.80
N ASP A 147 11.22 -5.45 -25.87
CA ASP A 147 10.09 -4.94 -25.07
C ASP A 147 10.48 -3.65 -24.33
N MET A 148 11.70 -3.58 -23.78
CA MET A 148 12.19 -2.39 -23.09
C MET A 148 12.41 -1.20 -24.04
N ARG A 149 12.87 -1.45 -25.27
CA ARG A 149 13.04 -0.39 -26.28
C ARG A 149 11.69 0.09 -26.81
N ASP A 150 10.77 -0.83 -27.11
CA ASP A 150 9.43 -0.49 -27.57
C ASP A 150 8.67 0.34 -26.52
N TYR A 151 8.88 0.05 -25.24
CA TYR A 151 8.31 0.85 -24.16
C TYR A 151 8.96 2.22 -24.00
N ALA A 152 10.29 2.32 -24.12
CA ALA A 152 10.98 3.61 -24.14
C ALA A 152 10.50 4.48 -25.32
N ASP A 153 10.39 3.89 -26.51
CA ASP A 153 9.86 4.55 -27.70
C ASP A 153 8.40 5.01 -27.51
N LEU A 154 7.62 4.28 -26.72
CA LEU A 154 6.26 4.69 -26.34
C LEU A 154 6.28 5.92 -25.43
N LEU A 155 7.14 5.95 -24.41
CA LEU A 155 7.27 7.11 -23.52
C LEU A 155 7.72 8.36 -24.28
N ASP A 156 8.69 8.24 -25.20
CA ASP A 156 9.13 9.33 -26.08
C ASP A 156 7.99 9.83 -26.99
N LYS A 157 7.16 8.91 -27.52
CA LYS A 157 5.96 9.30 -28.28
C LYS A 157 4.95 10.02 -27.41
N VAL A 158 4.72 9.56 -26.18
CA VAL A 158 3.82 10.24 -25.24
C VAL A 158 4.35 11.64 -24.93
N GLU A 159 5.65 11.81 -24.69
CA GLU A 159 6.28 13.12 -24.48
C GLU A 159 5.98 14.06 -25.65
N SER A 160 6.17 13.58 -26.89
CA SER A 160 5.90 14.36 -28.10
C SER A 160 4.44 14.82 -28.24
N VAL A 161 3.49 14.11 -27.61
CA VAL A 161 2.07 14.47 -27.59
C VAL A 161 1.77 15.54 -26.53
N LEU A 162 2.54 15.60 -25.44
CA LEU A 162 2.33 16.56 -24.34
C LEU A 162 2.99 17.92 -24.62
N ILE A 163 4.18 17.93 -25.25
CA ILE A 163 4.96 19.14 -25.56
C ILE A 163 4.11 20.25 -26.23
N PRO A 164 3.27 19.98 -27.25
CA PRO A 164 2.49 21.02 -27.91
C PRO A 164 1.56 21.81 -27.00
N ALA A 165 1.04 21.21 -25.92
CA ALA A 165 0.18 21.92 -24.97
C ALA A 165 0.95 23.02 -24.23
N TYR A 166 2.16 22.72 -23.76
CA TYR A 166 3.03 23.70 -23.11
C TYR A 166 3.58 24.73 -24.10
N ALA A 167 4.04 24.29 -25.27
CA ALA A 167 4.57 25.20 -26.29
C ALA A 167 3.50 26.21 -26.75
N GLN A 168 2.26 25.74 -26.95
CA GLN A 168 1.13 26.60 -27.31
C GLN A 168 0.81 27.64 -26.22
N LYS A 169 0.93 27.26 -24.94
CA LYS A 169 0.64 28.15 -23.81
C LYS A 169 1.75 29.17 -23.56
N THR A 170 2.99 28.70 -23.52
CA THR A 170 4.17 29.46 -23.11
C THR A 170 4.79 30.29 -24.25
N GLY A 171 4.56 29.89 -25.50
CA GLY A 171 5.25 30.45 -26.66
C GLY A 171 6.72 30.00 -26.83
N LYS A 172 7.19 29.09 -25.97
CA LYS A 172 8.54 28.51 -26.06
C LYS A 172 8.65 27.49 -27.19
N SER A 173 9.88 27.21 -27.63
CA SER A 173 10.12 26.17 -28.63
C SER A 173 9.85 24.77 -28.05
N THR A 174 9.58 23.80 -28.92
CA THR A 174 9.38 22.40 -28.51
C THR A 174 10.63 21.83 -27.83
N GLU A 175 11.82 22.27 -28.24
CA GLU A 175 13.11 21.86 -27.68
C GLU A 175 13.33 22.47 -26.29
N GLU A 176 12.95 23.73 -26.08
CA GLU A 176 13.00 24.36 -24.75
C GLU A 176 12.08 23.64 -23.76
N ILE A 177 10.86 23.29 -24.17
CA ILE A 177 9.94 22.53 -23.33
C ILE A 177 10.49 21.12 -23.05
N ALA A 178 11.00 20.42 -24.06
CA ALA A 178 11.59 19.09 -23.86
C ALA A 178 12.76 19.10 -22.87
N ALA A 179 13.62 20.13 -22.94
CA ALA A 179 14.70 20.30 -21.97
C ALA A 179 14.16 20.52 -20.54
N MET A 180 13.12 21.34 -20.38
CA MET A 180 12.50 21.55 -19.07
C MET A 180 11.81 20.28 -18.51
N LEU A 181 11.25 19.43 -19.39
CA LEU A 181 10.67 18.14 -19.00
C LEU A 181 11.75 17.14 -18.55
N GLU A 182 12.87 17.05 -19.27
CA GLU A 182 14.04 16.24 -18.87
C GLU A 182 14.57 16.70 -17.51
N ASP A 183 14.58 18.01 -17.27
CA ASP A 183 15.13 18.57 -16.04
C ASP A 183 14.24 18.43 -14.81
N GLU A 184 13.03 17.85 -14.90
CA GLU A 184 12.03 17.84 -13.81
C GLU A 184 11.88 19.24 -13.20
N THR A 185 11.36 20.17 -13.99
CA THR A 185 11.35 21.59 -13.63
C THR A 185 10.20 21.92 -12.67
N TRP A 186 10.56 22.39 -11.48
CA TRP A 186 9.65 22.96 -10.48
C TRP A 186 9.64 24.48 -10.58
N MET A 187 8.46 25.08 -10.55
CA MET A 187 8.26 26.52 -10.71
C MET A 187 7.22 27.03 -9.71
N ASP A 188 7.50 28.16 -9.05
CA ASP A 188 6.49 28.89 -8.30
C ASP A 188 5.57 29.71 -9.23
N GLY A 189 4.53 30.36 -8.67
CA GLY A 189 3.60 31.16 -9.46
C GLY A 189 4.25 32.32 -10.23
N ALA A 190 5.29 32.96 -9.68
CA ALA A 190 5.99 34.05 -10.34
C ALA A 190 6.88 33.55 -11.48
N GLU A 191 7.57 32.43 -11.29
CA GLU A 191 8.34 31.75 -12.32
C GLU A 191 7.43 31.26 -13.45
N CYS A 192 6.27 30.68 -13.12
CA CYS A 192 5.28 30.27 -14.11
C CYS A 192 4.76 31.45 -14.94
N LEU A 193 4.53 32.61 -14.32
CA LEU A 193 4.16 33.84 -15.04
C LEU A 193 5.29 34.30 -15.97
N ALA A 194 6.53 34.33 -15.48
CA ALA A 194 7.69 34.76 -16.24
C ALA A 194 8.00 33.82 -17.43
N LEU A 195 7.74 32.52 -17.26
CA LEU A 195 7.99 31.48 -18.27
C LEU A 195 6.76 31.21 -19.16
N GLY A 196 5.62 31.87 -18.91
CA GLY A 196 4.40 31.79 -19.72
C GLY A 196 3.49 30.58 -19.43
N PHE A 197 3.72 29.85 -18.34
CA PHE A 197 2.83 28.77 -17.88
C PHE A 197 1.59 29.31 -17.15
N ALA A 198 1.67 30.51 -16.57
CA ALA A 198 0.57 31.25 -15.96
C ALA A 198 0.38 32.62 -16.63
N ASP A 199 -0.84 33.16 -16.59
CA ASP A 199 -1.14 34.51 -17.10
C ASP A 199 -1.26 35.53 -15.97
N GLN A 200 -1.54 35.09 -14.74
CA GLN A 200 -1.71 35.97 -13.58
C GLN A 200 -1.21 35.31 -12.30
N THR A 201 -0.67 36.13 -11.39
CA THR A 201 -0.41 35.74 -10.01
C THR A 201 -1.30 36.52 -9.05
N THR A 202 -1.68 35.88 -7.94
CA THR A 202 -2.46 36.51 -6.86
C THR A 202 -1.73 36.38 -5.53
N PRO A 203 -2.06 37.20 -4.51
CA PRO A 203 -1.52 37.01 -3.17
C PRO A 203 -1.76 35.59 -2.64
N ALA A 204 -0.89 35.14 -1.74
CA ALA A 204 -0.94 33.80 -1.16
C ALA A 204 -2.34 33.45 -0.57
N LEU A 205 -2.82 32.25 -0.88
CA LEU A 205 -4.07 31.72 -0.32
C LEU A 205 -3.87 31.29 1.14
N GLN A 206 -4.75 31.75 2.04
CA GLN A 206 -4.66 31.44 3.48
C GLN A 206 -5.05 29.99 3.86
N ALA A 207 -5.67 29.24 2.95
CA ALA A 207 -6.08 27.86 3.17
C ALA A 207 -5.52 26.98 2.07
N MET A 208 -4.43 26.27 2.34
CA MET A 208 -3.90 25.25 1.45
C MET A 208 -4.56 23.91 1.74
N ALA A 209 -5.05 23.23 0.71
CA ALA A 209 -5.51 21.84 0.84
C ALA A 209 -4.30 20.90 0.80
N CYS A 210 -4.08 20.13 1.87
CA CYS A 210 -3.00 19.13 1.93
C CYS A 210 -3.23 18.04 0.88
N ILE A 211 -2.21 17.72 0.09
CA ILE A 211 -2.22 16.58 -0.85
C ILE A 211 -1.64 15.36 -0.14
N HIS A 212 -2.37 14.24 -0.16
CA HIS A 212 -1.91 12.94 0.30
C HIS A 212 -1.74 11.99 -0.89
N SER A 213 -0.56 11.97 -1.52
CA SER A 213 -0.22 10.97 -2.54
C SER A 213 1.21 10.44 -2.36
N LYS A 214 1.37 9.12 -2.47
CA LYS A 214 2.68 8.44 -2.45
C LYS A 214 3.52 8.79 -3.69
N ARG A 215 2.90 9.20 -4.79
CA ARG A 215 3.58 9.63 -6.02
C ARG A 215 4.48 10.85 -5.82
N ILE A 216 4.22 11.66 -4.79
CA ILE A 216 5.07 12.82 -4.46
C ILE A 216 6.46 12.38 -3.98
N GLU A 217 6.59 11.15 -3.44
CA GLU A 217 7.88 10.58 -3.02
C GLU A 217 8.72 10.07 -4.20
N GLU A 218 8.14 9.98 -5.40
CA GLU A 218 8.78 9.46 -6.62
C GLU A 218 9.46 10.57 -7.46
N PHE A 219 9.28 11.86 -7.12
CA PHE A 219 9.91 12.99 -7.82
C PHE A 219 11.33 13.25 -7.29
N GLU A 220 12.32 13.26 -8.18
CA GLU A 220 13.75 13.23 -7.82
C GLU A 220 14.29 14.61 -7.40
N LYS A 221 13.75 15.70 -7.97
CA LYS A 221 14.26 17.07 -7.78
C LYS A 221 13.34 17.98 -6.96
N MET A 222 12.39 17.39 -6.22
CA MET A 222 11.43 18.14 -5.41
C MET A 222 12.09 19.10 -4.38
N PRO A 223 11.77 20.42 -4.40
CA PRO A 223 12.28 21.39 -3.43
C PRO A 223 11.85 21.12 -1.98
N ASN A 224 12.71 21.46 -1.01
CA ASN A 224 12.44 21.28 0.43
C ASN A 224 11.19 22.03 0.93
N SER A 225 10.78 23.11 0.26
CA SER A 225 9.55 23.87 0.57
C SER A 225 8.29 23.01 0.38
N ILE A 226 8.27 22.13 -0.62
CA ILE A 226 7.15 21.21 -0.90
C ILE A 226 7.09 20.07 0.13
N ARG A 227 8.23 19.52 0.57
CA ARG A 227 8.26 18.44 1.58
C ARG A 227 7.59 18.87 2.90
N ASN A 228 7.68 20.16 3.23
CA ASN A 228 7.02 20.76 4.40
C ASN A 228 5.53 21.10 4.18
N MET A 229 5.04 21.12 2.93
CA MET A 229 3.62 21.28 2.58
C MET A 229 2.86 19.94 2.60
N VAL A 230 3.59 18.81 2.51
CA VAL A 230 3.06 17.43 2.48
C VAL A 230 3.00 16.79 3.87
N THR A 231 3.70 17.35 4.86
CA THR A 231 3.71 16.87 6.25
C THR A 231 3.01 17.89 7.17
N PRO A 232 1.96 17.53 7.94
CA PRO A 232 1.23 18.52 8.71
C PRO A 232 2.09 19.11 9.84
N PRO A 233 2.11 20.44 10.06
CA PRO A 233 2.49 20.98 11.35
C PRO A 233 1.46 20.53 12.40
N ARG A 234 1.95 19.93 13.48
CA ARG A 234 1.17 19.60 14.67
C ARG A 234 0.43 20.85 15.18
N ASN A 235 -0.90 20.72 15.26
CA ASN A 235 -1.84 21.51 16.08
C ASN A 235 -1.24 22.65 16.91
N THR A 236 -1.48 23.88 16.48
CA THR A 236 -1.88 25.03 17.34
C THR A 236 -2.65 25.98 16.42
N THR A 237 -3.97 26.10 16.53
CA THR A 237 -4.60 27.21 17.28
C THR A 237 -6.13 27.09 17.20
N GLN A 238 -6.79 27.63 18.23
CA GLN A 238 -8.22 27.58 18.50
C GLN A 238 -9.06 28.23 17.38
N ARG A 239 -10.15 27.56 16.99
CA ARG A 239 -11.29 28.19 16.33
C ARG A 239 -12.17 28.86 17.39
N GLU A 240 -12.21 30.19 17.39
CA GLU A 240 -13.27 30.93 18.09
C GLU A 240 -14.55 31.01 17.25
N PRO A 241 -15.74 31.11 17.88
CA PRO A 241 -17.03 31.05 17.20
C PRO A 241 -17.49 32.42 16.72
N GLN A 242 -17.77 32.56 15.42
CA GLN A 242 -18.51 33.71 14.89
C GLN A 242 -20.01 33.57 15.16
N LYS A 243 -20.57 34.57 15.84
CA LYS A 243 -22.01 34.82 16.01
C LYS A 243 -22.62 35.42 14.73
N PRO A 244 -23.93 35.26 14.48
CA PRO A 244 -24.61 35.79 13.31
C PRO A 244 -24.84 37.29 13.45
N ASN A 245 -24.52 38.06 12.41
CA ASN A 245 -24.83 39.49 12.36
C ASN A 245 -26.10 39.77 11.55
N ALA A 246 -26.78 40.83 11.97
CA ALA A 246 -28.18 41.15 11.79
C ALA A 246 -28.59 41.68 10.40
N GLN A 247 -29.89 41.56 10.14
CA GLN A 247 -30.65 42.24 9.09
C GLN A 247 -30.56 43.77 9.19
N ALA A 248 -30.61 44.44 8.04
CA ALA A 248 -31.09 45.81 7.87
C ALA A 248 -31.65 45.98 6.44
N PRO A 249 -32.42 47.04 6.13
CA PRO A 249 -33.86 47.13 6.35
C PRO A 249 -34.68 47.07 5.04
N VAL A 250 -35.96 46.74 5.20
CA VAL A 250 -37.00 46.83 4.18
C VAL A 250 -37.29 48.30 3.81
N ASN A 251 -37.15 48.64 2.54
CA ASN A 251 -37.75 49.85 1.97
C ASN A 251 -39.21 49.60 1.60
N ALA A 252 -40.04 50.61 1.86
CA ALA A 252 -41.47 50.63 1.55
C ALA A 252 -41.73 50.60 0.02
N PRO A 253 -42.89 50.10 -0.42
CA PRO A 253 -43.16 49.85 -1.84
C PRO A 253 -43.56 51.12 -2.60
N ASP A 254 -42.96 51.30 -3.77
CA ASP A 254 -43.37 52.23 -4.83
C ASP A 254 -44.59 51.68 -5.61
N PRO A 255 -45.37 52.53 -6.29
CA PRO A 255 -46.73 52.21 -6.72
C PRO A 255 -46.76 51.16 -7.83
N VAL A 256 -47.70 50.23 -7.67
CA VAL A 256 -47.86 49.03 -8.47
C VAL A 256 -48.45 49.38 -9.85
N ASP A 257 -47.68 49.17 -10.92
CA ASP A 257 -48.18 49.23 -12.29
C ASP A 257 -48.93 47.94 -12.63
N GLU A 258 -50.27 48.03 -12.71
CA GLU A 258 -51.18 46.92 -13.04
C GLU A 258 -50.86 46.22 -14.36
N THR A 259 -50.16 46.90 -15.29
CA THR A 259 -49.82 46.33 -16.61
C THR A 259 -48.60 45.41 -16.55
N ALA A 260 -47.62 45.70 -15.68
CA ALA A 260 -46.43 44.88 -15.49
C ALA A 260 -46.74 43.55 -14.78
N ILE A 261 -47.67 43.57 -13.81
CA ILE A 261 -48.11 42.35 -13.11
C ILE A 261 -48.86 41.40 -14.06
N ARG A 262 -49.73 41.93 -14.92
CA ARG A 262 -50.46 41.08 -15.89
C ARG A 262 -49.53 40.42 -16.90
N ALA A 263 -48.48 41.11 -17.34
CA ALA A 263 -47.47 40.53 -18.23
C ALA A 263 -46.64 39.44 -17.52
N GLN A 264 -46.26 39.66 -16.27
CA GLN A 264 -45.49 38.70 -15.48
C GLN A 264 -46.30 37.44 -15.14
N VAL A 265 -47.58 37.59 -14.74
CA VAL A 265 -48.49 36.45 -14.47
C VAL A 265 -48.76 35.63 -15.75
N MET A 266 -48.89 36.27 -16.91
CA MET A 266 -49.04 35.57 -18.19
C MET A 266 -47.76 34.80 -18.59
N ALA A 267 -46.58 35.38 -18.34
CA ALA A 267 -45.29 34.72 -18.59
C ALA A 267 -45.08 33.52 -17.66
N GLU A 268 -45.42 33.64 -16.37
CA GLU A 268 -45.36 32.56 -15.39
C GLU A 268 -46.35 31.44 -15.69
N GLN A 269 -47.59 31.77 -16.11
CA GLN A 269 -48.56 30.75 -16.54
C GLN A 269 -48.11 30.01 -17.80
N LYS A 270 -47.49 30.72 -18.75
CA LYS A 270 -46.92 30.09 -19.95
C LYS A 270 -45.76 29.17 -19.60
N ALA A 271 -44.85 29.60 -18.72
CA ALA A 271 -43.73 28.78 -18.24
C ALA A 271 -44.22 27.53 -17.48
N ARG A 272 -45.26 27.66 -16.65
CA ARG A 272 -45.90 26.55 -15.93
C ARG A 272 -46.46 25.50 -16.89
N VAL A 273 -47.27 25.93 -17.87
CA VAL A 273 -47.90 25.01 -18.84
C VAL A 273 -46.85 24.32 -19.70
N THR A 274 -45.82 25.04 -20.16
CA THR A 274 -44.70 24.44 -20.90
C THR A 274 -43.95 23.42 -20.05
N GLY A 275 -43.57 23.76 -18.81
CA GLY A 275 -42.86 22.84 -17.91
C GLY A 275 -43.65 21.58 -17.56
N ILE A 276 -44.99 21.66 -17.43
CA ILE A 276 -45.85 20.50 -17.25
C ILE A 276 -45.90 19.65 -18.52
N ASN A 277 -45.98 20.26 -19.70
CA ASN A 277 -45.99 19.51 -20.96
C ASN A 277 -44.66 18.78 -21.20
N ASP A 278 -43.53 19.43 -20.94
CA ASP A 278 -42.19 18.83 -21.12
C ASP A 278 -41.96 17.66 -20.16
N LEU A 279 -42.43 17.78 -18.91
CA LEU A 279 -42.36 16.72 -17.91
C LEU A 279 -43.08 15.44 -18.39
N PHE A 280 -44.23 15.57 -19.06
CA PHE A 280 -45.03 14.44 -19.53
C PHE A 280 -44.63 13.96 -20.95
N ALA A 281 -44.00 14.82 -21.75
CA ALA A 281 -43.52 14.49 -23.09
C ALA A 281 -42.53 13.31 -23.10
N MET A 282 -41.71 13.20 -22.06
CA MET A 282 -40.74 12.10 -21.87
C MET A 282 -41.38 10.70 -21.77
N PHE A 283 -42.71 10.61 -21.56
CA PHE A 283 -43.43 9.35 -21.37
C PHE A 283 -44.28 8.93 -22.58
N GLY A 284 -44.07 9.56 -23.74
CA GLY A 284 -44.62 9.11 -25.02
C GLY A 284 -46.15 8.97 -25.05
N GLY A 285 -46.86 9.84 -24.33
CA GLY A 285 -48.34 9.85 -24.29
C GLY A 285 -48.99 8.89 -23.29
N LYS A 286 -48.24 8.08 -22.53
CA LYS A 286 -48.80 7.07 -21.59
C LYS A 286 -49.49 7.66 -20.34
N HIS A 287 -49.44 8.98 -20.15
CA HIS A 287 -50.07 9.69 -19.03
C HIS A 287 -50.80 10.98 -19.47
N SER A 288 -51.34 11.01 -20.69
CA SER A 288 -52.02 12.18 -21.28
C SER A 288 -53.18 12.72 -20.43
N ASP A 289 -53.94 11.84 -19.77
CA ASP A 289 -55.08 12.25 -18.94
C ASP A 289 -54.62 12.96 -17.67
N LEU A 290 -53.52 12.49 -17.09
CA LEU A 290 -52.89 13.12 -15.93
C LEU A 290 -52.24 14.45 -16.31
N GLN A 291 -51.58 14.51 -17.47
CA GLN A 291 -51.05 15.75 -18.05
C GLN A 291 -52.16 16.80 -18.22
N ALA A 292 -53.27 16.43 -18.87
CA ALA A 292 -54.41 17.33 -19.09
C ALA A 292 -54.99 17.84 -17.76
N SER A 293 -55.10 16.98 -16.75
CA SER A 293 -55.55 17.37 -15.41
C SER A 293 -54.59 18.35 -14.71
N CYS A 294 -53.27 18.20 -14.91
CA CYS A 294 -52.25 19.09 -14.34
C CYS A 294 -52.19 20.44 -15.06
N VAL A 295 -52.43 20.48 -16.36
CA VAL A 295 -52.47 21.73 -17.13
C VAL A 295 -53.72 22.55 -16.80
N ALA A 296 -54.88 21.89 -16.67
CA ALA A 296 -56.16 22.52 -16.34
C ALA A 296 -56.23 23.08 -14.90
N ASP A 297 -55.50 22.47 -13.97
CA ASP A 297 -55.39 22.93 -12.59
C ASP A 297 -54.39 24.10 -12.49
N VAL A 298 -54.91 25.30 -12.27
CA VAL A 298 -54.13 26.55 -12.18
C VAL A 298 -53.17 26.54 -10.98
N ASP A 299 -53.48 25.77 -9.93
CA ASP A 299 -52.67 25.64 -8.70
C ASP A 299 -51.67 24.46 -8.77
N CYS A 300 -51.67 23.73 -9.89
CA CYS A 300 -50.72 22.65 -10.13
C CYS A 300 -49.40 23.21 -10.68
N THR A 301 -48.38 23.23 -9.82
CA THR A 301 -47.00 23.55 -10.22
C THR A 301 -46.33 22.34 -10.90
N VAL A 302 -45.18 22.57 -11.54
CA VAL A 302 -44.41 21.51 -12.20
C VAL A 302 -43.97 20.43 -11.20
N GLU A 303 -43.65 20.81 -9.95
CA GLU A 303 -43.29 19.89 -8.87
C GLU A 303 -44.49 19.01 -8.45
N LYS A 304 -45.68 19.60 -8.30
CA LYS A 304 -46.90 18.84 -7.99
C LYS A 304 -47.25 17.88 -9.13
N ALA A 305 -47.06 18.31 -10.38
CA ALA A 305 -47.26 17.46 -11.55
C ALA A 305 -46.29 16.27 -11.56
N LYS A 306 -45.02 16.51 -11.18
CA LYS A 306 -44.00 15.46 -10.99
C LYS A 306 -44.35 14.48 -9.89
N ASP A 307 -44.83 14.95 -8.74
CA ASP A 307 -45.23 14.07 -7.64
C ASP A 307 -46.45 13.21 -8.02
N LYS A 308 -47.45 13.79 -8.70
CA LYS A 308 -48.59 13.06 -9.25
C LYS A 308 -48.16 11.99 -10.27
N LEU A 309 -47.19 12.30 -11.12
CA LEU A 309 -46.62 11.38 -12.10
C LEU A 309 -45.83 10.25 -11.44
N LEU A 310 -44.98 10.55 -10.46
CA LEU A 310 -44.24 9.56 -9.67
C LEU A 310 -45.18 8.62 -8.91
N ALA A 311 -46.28 9.14 -8.37
CA ALA A 311 -47.31 8.32 -7.72
C ALA A 311 -48.01 7.40 -8.73
N ALA A 312 -48.24 7.84 -9.97
CA ALA A 312 -48.80 7.01 -11.03
C ALA A 312 -47.83 5.88 -11.46
N LEU A 313 -46.54 6.18 -11.60
CA LEU A 313 -45.48 5.21 -11.91
C LEU A 313 -45.25 4.21 -10.77
N GLY A 314 -45.44 4.66 -9.52
CA GLY A 314 -45.33 3.85 -8.31
C GLY A 314 -46.41 2.78 -8.15
N LYS A 315 -47.56 2.91 -8.82
CA LYS A 315 -48.69 1.95 -8.70
C LYS A 315 -48.37 0.56 -9.26
N SER A 316 -47.41 0.45 -10.18
CA SER A 316 -47.00 -0.81 -10.81
C SER A 316 -45.64 -1.33 -10.33
N SER A 317 -45.04 -0.71 -9.32
CA SER A 317 -43.74 -1.13 -8.77
C SER A 317 -43.90 -1.69 -7.35
N THR A 318 -43.41 -2.92 -7.14
CA THR A 318 -43.36 -3.54 -5.81
C THR A 318 -41.96 -3.30 -5.24
N PRO A 319 -41.80 -2.81 -4.00
CA PRO A 319 -40.48 -2.71 -3.38
C PRO A 319 -39.83 -4.09 -3.28
N SER A 320 -38.57 -4.21 -3.67
CA SER A 320 -37.80 -5.45 -3.57
C SER A 320 -37.76 -5.98 -2.13
N ASN A 321 -37.95 -7.29 -2.04
CA ASN A 321 -38.01 -8.18 -0.88
C ASN A 321 -37.33 -7.66 0.42
N LYS A 322 -38.10 -7.58 1.51
CA LYS A 322 -37.62 -7.20 2.87
C LYS A 322 -37.02 -8.36 3.68
N ASN A 323 -37.01 -9.58 3.15
CA ASN A 323 -36.61 -10.78 3.91
C ASN A 323 -35.14 -11.21 3.71
N SER A 324 -34.38 -10.50 2.87
CA SER A 324 -32.93 -10.69 2.78
C SER A 324 -32.28 -9.48 3.42
N ALA A 325 -31.60 -9.67 4.56
CA ALA A 325 -30.75 -8.64 5.11
C ALA A 325 -29.66 -8.33 4.08
N ALA A 326 -29.73 -7.15 3.46
CA ALA A 326 -28.63 -6.66 2.65
C ALA A 326 -27.47 -6.36 3.60
N HIS A 327 -26.56 -7.32 3.74
CA HIS A 327 -25.32 -7.10 4.47
C HIS A 327 -24.37 -6.31 3.57
N ILE A 328 -24.20 -5.04 3.90
CA ILE A 328 -23.19 -4.19 3.31
C ILE A 328 -21.86 -4.61 3.93
N HIS A 329 -21.08 -5.43 3.23
CA HIS A 329 -19.67 -5.60 3.58
C HIS A 329 -18.98 -4.24 3.35
N ALA A 330 -18.31 -3.73 4.37
CA ALA A 330 -17.40 -2.59 4.21
C ALA A 330 -16.13 -3.09 3.51
N GLY A 331 -16.25 -3.40 2.22
CA GLY A 331 -15.15 -3.82 1.34
C GLY A 331 -14.78 -2.73 0.34
N ASN A 332 -13.64 -2.92 -0.30
CA ASN A 332 -13.07 -2.11 -1.39
C ASN A 332 -13.94 -2.07 -2.67
N GLY A 333 -15.14 -2.66 -2.67
CA GLY A 333 -16.04 -2.78 -3.82
C GLY A 333 -15.95 -4.10 -4.59
N ASN A 334 -15.00 -4.98 -4.26
CA ASN A 334 -14.80 -6.30 -4.90
C ASN A 334 -15.44 -7.44 -4.10
N PHE A 335 -16.77 -7.48 -4.05
CA PHE A 335 -17.51 -8.45 -3.22
C PHE A 335 -17.34 -9.91 -3.66
N VAL A 336 -17.18 -10.16 -4.96
CA VAL A 336 -17.01 -11.52 -5.49
C VAL A 336 -15.58 -11.99 -5.22
N GLY A 337 -14.58 -11.16 -5.50
CA GLY A 337 -13.18 -11.48 -5.20
C GLY A 337 -12.95 -11.72 -3.71
N ASP A 338 -13.44 -10.83 -2.84
CA ASP A 338 -13.30 -10.98 -1.39
C ASP A 338 -14.03 -12.23 -0.86
N GLY A 339 -15.22 -12.52 -1.41
CA GLY A 339 -15.99 -13.71 -1.06
C GLY A 339 -15.34 -15.02 -1.52
N ILE A 340 -14.77 -15.04 -2.73
CA ILE A 340 -14.00 -16.19 -3.23
C ILE A 340 -12.73 -16.39 -2.40
N ARG A 341 -12.00 -15.30 -2.07
CA ARG A 341 -10.80 -15.34 -1.22
C ARG A 341 -11.12 -15.94 0.15
N GLN A 342 -12.16 -15.44 0.81
CA GLN A 342 -12.58 -15.91 2.12
C GLN A 342 -12.97 -17.40 2.08
N ALA A 343 -13.80 -17.79 1.10
CA ALA A 343 -14.22 -19.18 0.96
C ALA A 343 -13.03 -20.12 0.68
N LEU A 344 -12.07 -19.68 -0.14
CA LEU A 344 -10.88 -20.45 -0.44
C LEU A 344 -9.92 -20.55 0.76
N MET A 345 -9.71 -19.46 1.50
CA MET A 345 -8.92 -19.45 2.74
C MET A 345 -9.53 -20.35 3.82
N ALA A 346 -10.86 -20.36 3.94
CA ALA A 346 -11.57 -21.26 4.84
C ALA A 346 -11.44 -22.72 4.42
N ARG A 347 -11.55 -23.03 3.12
CA ARG A 347 -11.32 -24.38 2.57
C ARG A 347 -9.86 -24.85 2.75
N ALA A 348 -8.91 -23.94 2.67
CA ALA A 348 -7.49 -24.20 2.94
C ALA A 348 -7.15 -24.31 4.44
N GLY A 349 -8.11 -24.04 5.33
CA GLY A 349 -7.96 -24.16 6.79
C GLY A 349 -7.29 -22.96 7.47
N TYR A 350 -7.09 -21.84 6.77
CA TYR A 350 -6.43 -20.64 7.31
C TYR A 350 -7.41 -19.63 7.93
N GLU A 351 -8.69 -19.66 7.53
CA GLU A 351 -9.74 -18.81 8.08
C GLU A 351 -10.94 -19.65 8.54
N LYS A 352 -11.77 -19.10 9.43
CA LYS A 352 -13.05 -19.74 9.78
C LYS A 352 -14.04 -19.50 8.64
N GLN A 353 -14.80 -20.53 8.29
CA GLN A 353 -15.85 -20.42 7.28
C GLN A 353 -16.93 -19.43 7.73
N GLU A 354 -17.23 -18.44 6.89
CA GLU A 354 -18.33 -17.50 7.09
C GLU A 354 -19.60 -18.16 6.57
N ASN A 355 -20.53 -18.52 7.45
CA ASN A 355 -21.70 -19.33 7.09
C ASN A 355 -22.64 -18.65 6.06
N ASP A 356 -22.58 -17.34 5.96
CA ASP A 356 -23.33 -16.49 5.04
C ASP A 356 -22.63 -16.26 3.70
N ASN A 357 -21.38 -16.70 3.54
CA ASN A 357 -20.65 -16.60 2.28
C ASN A 357 -21.21 -17.59 1.24
N ILE A 358 -21.78 -17.05 0.17
CA ILE A 358 -22.40 -17.80 -0.94
C ILE A 358 -21.40 -18.65 -1.75
N TYR A 359 -20.10 -18.34 -1.65
CA TYR A 359 -19.04 -19.00 -2.40
C TYR A 359 -18.52 -20.28 -1.74
N ASN A 360 -18.84 -20.53 -0.46
CA ASN A 360 -18.33 -21.66 0.32
C ASN A 360 -18.49 -23.05 -0.32
N GLY A 361 -19.56 -23.26 -1.09
CA GLY A 361 -19.89 -24.55 -1.69
C GLY A 361 -19.26 -24.77 -3.07
N MET A 362 -18.48 -23.82 -3.58
CA MET A 362 -17.97 -23.84 -4.95
C MET A 362 -16.56 -24.46 -5.04
N THR A 363 -16.32 -25.14 -6.15
CA THR A 363 -15.02 -25.69 -6.60
C THR A 363 -14.12 -24.60 -7.19
N LEU A 364 -12.81 -24.84 -7.29
CA LEU A 364 -11.86 -23.95 -7.96
C LEU A 364 -12.29 -23.61 -9.39
N ARG A 365 -12.89 -24.57 -10.10
CA ARG A 365 -13.46 -24.37 -11.44
C ARG A 365 -14.66 -23.41 -11.45
N GLU A 366 -15.48 -23.44 -10.42
CA GLU A 366 -16.63 -22.53 -10.27
C GLU A 366 -16.17 -21.13 -9.85
N TYR A 367 -15.13 -21.02 -9.01
CA TYR A 367 -14.47 -19.74 -8.74
C TYR A 367 -13.89 -19.11 -10.01
N ALA A 368 -13.20 -19.89 -10.85
CA ALA A 368 -12.71 -19.43 -12.16
C ALA A 368 -13.86 -18.90 -13.05
N ARG A 369 -15.01 -19.58 -13.02
CA ARG A 369 -16.21 -19.15 -13.75
C ARG A 369 -16.77 -17.84 -13.20
N MET A 370 -16.87 -17.70 -11.88
CA MET A 370 -17.39 -16.49 -11.23
C MET A 370 -16.48 -15.29 -11.50
N ALA A 371 -15.16 -15.47 -11.40
CA ALA A 371 -14.18 -14.43 -11.68
C ALA A 371 -14.26 -13.91 -13.14
N LEU A 372 -14.51 -14.79 -14.12
CA LEU A 372 -14.73 -14.39 -15.51
C LEU A 372 -16.09 -13.70 -15.72
N THR A 373 -17.14 -14.20 -15.08
CA THR A 373 -18.51 -13.69 -15.24
C THR A 373 -18.67 -12.30 -14.63
N GLU A 374 -18.02 -12.04 -13.48
CA GLU A 374 -17.97 -10.71 -12.86
C GLU A 374 -17.35 -9.66 -13.79
N ARG A 375 -16.37 -10.06 -14.59
CA ARG A 375 -15.71 -9.20 -15.58
C ARG A 375 -16.52 -9.01 -16.86
N GLY A 376 -17.71 -9.58 -16.95
CA GLY A 376 -18.56 -9.54 -18.14
C GLY A 376 -18.08 -10.45 -19.28
N ILE A 377 -17.20 -11.42 -19.00
CA ILE A 377 -16.71 -12.37 -20.01
C ILE A 377 -17.70 -13.55 -20.10
N GLY A 378 -18.22 -13.79 -21.30
CA GLY A 378 -19.12 -14.89 -21.58
C GLY A 378 -18.42 -16.25 -21.50
N VAL A 379 -18.75 -17.04 -20.47
CA VAL A 379 -18.16 -18.37 -20.21
C VAL A 379 -18.93 -19.54 -20.85
N SER A 380 -20.08 -19.28 -21.47
CA SER A 380 -20.99 -20.32 -22.00
C SER A 380 -20.46 -21.04 -23.24
N SER A 381 -19.58 -20.38 -24.01
CA SER A 381 -18.95 -20.93 -25.21
C SER A 381 -17.61 -21.63 -24.93
N LEU A 382 -17.09 -21.53 -23.69
CA LEU A 382 -15.77 -22.04 -23.32
C LEU A 382 -15.86 -23.44 -22.74
N ASN A 383 -14.98 -24.34 -23.18
CA ASN A 383 -14.79 -25.62 -22.49
C ASN A 383 -14.07 -25.38 -21.12
N PRO A 384 -14.13 -26.33 -20.16
CA PRO A 384 -13.52 -26.13 -18.84
C PRO A 384 -12.02 -25.78 -18.88
N MET A 385 -11.28 -26.30 -19.86
CA MET A 385 -9.85 -26.03 -20.02
C MET A 385 -9.57 -24.61 -20.51
N GLN A 386 -10.34 -24.15 -21.50
CA GLN A 386 -10.28 -22.80 -22.04
C GLN A 386 -10.75 -21.78 -21.02
N MET A 387 -11.80 -22.09 -20.26
CA MET A 387 -12.31 -21.24 -19.18
C MET A 387 -11.27 -21.05 -18.09
N VAL A 388 -10.65 -22.13 -17.59
CA VAL A 388 -9.60 -22.01 -16.57
C VAL A 388 -8.36 -21.33 -17.15
N GLY A 389 -7.96 -21.64 -18.39
CA GLY A 389 -6.88 -20.94 -19.07
C GLY A 389 -7.13 -19.43 -19.13
N GLN A 390 -8.32 -19.02 -19.57
CA GLN A 390 -8.71 -17.61 -19.65
C GLN A 390 -8.87 -16.97 -18.27
N ALA A 391 -9.20 -17.72 -17.23
CA ALA A 391 -9.20 -17.17 -15.87
C ALA A 391 -7.77 -16.91 -15.33
N LEU A 392 -6.73 -17.52 -15.90
CA LEU A 392 -5.34 -17.42 -15.41
C LEU A 392 -4.45 -16.51 -16.26
N THR A 393 -4.77 -16.26 -17.53
CA THR A 393 -3.91 -15.56 -18.51
C THR A 393 -4.29 -14.10 -18.77
N HIS A 394 -5.08 -13.51 -17.88
CA HIS A 394 -5.41 -12.09 -17.98
C HIS A 394 -4.64 -11.38 -16.88
N SER A 395 -3.77 -10.45 -17.26
CA SER A 395 -2.83 -9.69 -16.42
C SER A 395 -3.45 -8.91 -15.26
N THR A 396 -4.77 -8.91 -15.14
CA THR A 396 -5.53 -8.33 -14.02
C THR A 396 -6.32 -9.39 -13.25
N SER A 397 -6.04 -10.69 -13.37
CA SER A 397 -6.89 -11.76 -12.82
C SER A 397 -6.90 -11.80 -11.29
N ASP A 398 -8.04 -11.41 -10.71
CA ASP A 398 -8.34 -11.54 -9.29
C ASP A 398 -8.29 -13.02 -8.88
N PHE A 399 -8.66 -13.93 -9.80
CA PHE A 399 -8.57 -15.36 -9.53
C PHE A 399 -7.13 -15.83 -9.35
N GLY A 400 -6.20 -15.38 -10.20
CA GLY A 400 -4.77 -15.67 -10.04
C GLY A 400 -4.20 -15.12 -8.74
N ASN A 401 -4.57 -13.87 -8.39
CA ASN A 401 -4.16 -13.22 -7.15
C ASN A 401 -4.74 -13.89 -5.89
N ILE A 402 -5.99 -14.36 -5.94
CA ILE A 402 -6.60 -15.08 -4.81
C ILE A 402 -5.90 -16.43 -4.57
N LEU A 403 -5.54 -17.15 -5.64
CA LEU A 403 -4.76 -18.39 -5.52
C LEU A 403 -3.37 -18.12 -4.93
N LEU A 404 -2.77 -16.97 -5.25
CA LEU A 404 -1.51 -16.53 -4.64
C LEU A 404 -1.63 -16.24 -3.17
N ASP A 405 -2.67 -15.53 -2.74
CA ASP A 405 -2.83 -15.19 -1.32
C ASP A 405 -2.84 -16.45 -0.47
N VAL A 406 -3.52 -17.51 -0.94
CA VAL A 406 -3.54 -18.81 -0.28
C VAL A 406 -2.16 -19.47 -0.30
N ALA A 407 -1.48 -19.47 -1.44
CA ALA A 407 -0.14 -20.02 -1.55
C ALA A 407 0.89 -19.27 -0.66
N ASN A 408 0.79 -17.95 -0.58
CA ASN A 408 1.62 -17.09 0.27
C ASN A 408 1.35 -17.37 1.74
N LYS A 409 0.07 -17.46 2.14
CA LYS A 409 -0.28 -17.83 3.51
C LYS A 409 0.26 -19.22 3.89
N SER A 410 0.16 -20.17 2.96
CA SER A 410 0.69 -21.54 3.13
C SER A 410 2.21 -21.54 3.25
N LEU A 411 2.90 -20.75 2.42
CA LEU A 411 4.35 -20.56 2.44
C LEU A 411 4.81 -20.00 3.79
N LEU A 412 4.17 -18.92 4.26
CA LEU A 412 4.50 -18.30 5.54
C LEU A 412 4.21 -19.23 6.73
N GLN A 413 3.12 -20.00 6.69
CA GLN A 413 2.86 -21.03 7.69
C GLN A 413 3.98 -22.06 7.73
N GLY A 414 4.44 -22.52 6.56
CA GLY A 414 5.59 -23.42 6.46
C GLY A 414 6.86 -22.82 7.04
N TRP A 415 7.11 -21.54 6.76
CA TRP A 415 8.24 -20.79 7.32
C TRP A 415 8.17 -20.67 8.85
N GLU A 416 7.01 -20.36 9.41
CA GLU A 416 6.81 -20.24 10.85
C GLU A 416 6.89 -21.61 11.57
N ASP A 417 6.31 -22.65 10.96
CA ASP A 417 6.33 -24.03 11.49
C ASP A 417 7.73 -24.65 11.48
N ALA A 418 8.65 -24.13 10.67
CA ALA A 418 10.03 -24.60 10.66
C ALA A 418 10.70 -24.21 11.98
N GLY A 419 10.77 -25.19 12.89
CA GLY A 419 11.39 -25.12 14.22
C GLY A 419 12.93 -25.05 14.16
N GLU A 420 13.46 -24.10 13.40
CA GLU A 420 14.88 -23.84 13.27
C GLU A 420 15.41 -23.07 14.50
N THR A 421 16.61 -23.43 14.93
CA THR A 421 17.19 -22.97 16.21
C THR A 421 18.17 -21.81 16.05
N PHE A 422 18.66 -21.55 14.83
CA PHE A 422 19.70 -20.55 14.57
C PHE A 422 19.28 -19.13 14.99
N GLU A 423 18.00 -18.77 14.81
CA GLU A 423 17.46 -17.44 15.13
C GLU A 423 17.58 -17.07 16.61
N GLN A 424 17.74 -18.05 17.50
CA GLN A 424 17.85 -17.84 18.94
C GLN A 424 19.18 -17.18 19.31
N TRP A 425 20.27 -17.51 18.61
CA TRP A 425 21.62 -17.13 19.01
C TRP A 425 22.38 -16.30 17.97
N THR A 426 21.97 -16.33 16.68
CA THR A 426 22.60 -15.50 15.64
C THR A 426 22.12 -14.05 15.66
N LYS A 427 22.95 -13.14 15.14
CA LYS A 427 22.60 -11.73 14.94
C LYS A 427 21.82 -11.58 13.63
N LYS A 428 20.67 -10.89 13.66
CA LYS A 428 19.95 -10.51 12.45
C LYS A 428 20.56 -9.24 11.87
N GLY A 429 20.94 -9.30 10.59
CA GLY A 429 21.53 -8.21 9.82
C GLY A 429 20.64 -7.80 8.65
N GLN A 430 21.01 -6.69 8.02
CA GLN A 430 20.38 -6.22 6.78
C GLN A 430 21.44 -5.73 5.79
N LEU A 431 21.21 -6.00 4.51
CA LEU A 431 22.04 -5.53 3.40
C LEU A 431 21.14 -4.89 2.35
N SER A 432 21.56 -3.75 1.80
CA SER A 432 20.79 -3.03 0.79
C SER A 432 21.06 -3.54 -0.64
N ASP A 433 22.15 -4.28 -0.85
CA ASP A 433 22.54 -4.81 -2.15
C ASP A 433 23.25 -6.18 -2.04
N PHE A 434 23.51 -6.80 -3.20
CA PHE A 434 24.22 -8.08 -3.33
C PHE A 434 25.76 -7.93 -3.38
N LYS A 435 26.30 -6.73 -3.21
CA LYS A 435 27.75 -6.55 -3.23
C LYS A 435 28.34 -7.14 -1.94
N THR A 436 29.57 -7.61 -2.03
CA THR A 436 30.31 -8.05 -0.85
C THR A 436 30.47 -6.86 0.10
N ALA A 437 29.80 -6.92 1.26
CA ALA A 437 29.89 -5.91 2.29
C ALA A 437 30.95 -6.32 3.32
N HIS A 438 31.72 -5.35 3.80
CA HIS A 438 32.67 -5.54 4.89
C HIS A 438 32.01 -5.16 6.22
N ARG A 439 31.89 -6.13 7.14
CA ARG A 439 31.38 -5.94 8.49
C ARG A 439 32.55 -5.86 9.45
N VAL A 440 32.72 -4.72 10.10
CA VAL A 440 33.64 -4.63 11.23
C VAL A 440 33.02 -5.44 12.38
N GLY A 441 33.74 -6.45 12.87
CA GLY A 441 33.32 -7.27 14.03
C GLY A 441 33.31 -6.46 15.33
N MET A 442 33.61 -7.10 16.48
CA MET A 442 33.69 -6.45 17.80
C MET A 442 34.95 -5.54 17.93
N GLY A 443 35.26 -4.79 16.87
CA GLY A 443 36.27 -3.75 16.73
C GLY A 443 35.87 -2.50 17.51
N GLY A 444 35.99 -2.53 18.83
CA GLY A 444 35.69 -1.41 19.70
C GLY A 444 36.88 -0.48 19.90
N PHE A 445 36.61 0.79 20.23
CA PHE A 445 37.65 1.74 20.64
C PHE A 445 38.50 1.16 21.79
N PRO A 446 39.85 1.13 21.66
CA PRO A 446 40.72 0.46 22.64
C PRO A 446 40.61 1.08 24.05
N SER A 447 40.41 2.39 24.13
CA SER A 447 39.98 3.12 25.34
C SER A 447 39.68 4.59 25.00
N LEU A 448 38.78 5.22 25.75
CA LEU A 448 38.67 6.68 25.74
C LEU A 448 39.80 7.25 26.60
N ARG A 449 40.67 8.06 25.99
CA ARG A 449 41.75 8.72 26.74
C ARG A 449 41.14 9.70 27.72
N LYS A 450 41.62 9.71 28.98
CA LYS A 450 41.23 10.73 29.96
C LYS A 450 41.70 12.10 29.46
N VAL A 451 40.77 12.92 28.97
CA VAL A 451 41.03 14.30 28.58
C VAL A 451 41.13 15.14 29.86
N ARG A 452 42.26 15.83 30.07
CA ARG A 452 42.37 16.83 31.14
C ARG A 452 41.60 18.07 30.70
N GLU A 453 40.98 18.77 31.66
CA GLU A 453 40.23 20.01 31.40
C GLU A 453 41.09 20.99 30.57
N GLY A 454 40.65 21.31 29.35
CA GLY A 454 41.37 22.18 28.40
C GLY A 454 42.24 21.49 27.33
N ALA A 455 42.28 20.16 27.23
CA ALA A 455 43.04 19.45 26.18
C ALA A 455 42.17 19.08 24.95
N GLU A 456 42.74 19.17 23.74
CA GLU A 456 42.09 18.78 22.48
C GLU A 456 41.88 17.25 22.35
N TYR A 457 40.74 16.87 21.77
CA TYR A 457 40.43 15.49 21.41
C TYR A 457 41.26 15.05 20.20
N LYS A 458 42.03 13.96 20.35
CA LYS A 458 42.78 13.35 19.25
C LYS A 458 41.91 12.33 18.50
N TYR A 459 41.86 12.45 17.17
CA TYR A 459 41.27 11.43 16.30
C TYR A 459 42.01 10.08 16.46
N ILE A 460 41.25 8.98 16.46
CA ILE A 460 41.76 7.61 16.44
C ILE A 460 41.27 6.98 15.13
N THR A 461 42.18 6.35 14.39
CA THR A 461 41.84 5.50 13.24
C THR A 461 41.49 4.11 13.77
N THR A 462 40.24 3.67 13.58
CA THR A 462 39.85 2.27 13.82
C THR A 462 40.49 1.42 12.72
N GLY A 463 41.19 0.34 13.09
CA GLY A 463 41.72 -0.59 12.10
C GLY A 463 40.60 -1.42 11.51
N ASP A 464 40.21 -1.15 10.27
CA ASP A 464 39.21 -1.92 9.52
C ASP A 464 39.69 -3.36 9.30
N LYS A 465 39.32 -4.25 10.21
CA LYS A 465 39.34 -5.70 9.98
C LYS A 465 37.89 -6.12 9.80
N GLY A 466 37.39 -5.92 8.58
CA GLY A 466 36.01 -6.23 8.22
C GLY A 466 35.90 -7.63 7.62
N GLU A 467 35.03 -8.47 8.18
CA GLU A 467 34.65 -9.75 7.58
C GLU A 467 33.70 -9.52 6.40
N THR A 468 33.84 -10.32 5.35
CA THR A 468 33.01 -10.18 4.14
C THR A 468 31.72 -10.98 4.26
N ILE A 469 30.59 -10.33 3.99
CA ILE A 469 29.28 -10.98 3.84
C ILE A 469 28.69 -10.61 2.48
N ALA A 470 28.14 -11.59 1.78
CA ALA A 470 27.44 -11.40 0.51
C ALA A 470 26.09 -12.12 0.56
N LEU A 471 25.06 -11.50 -0.01
CA LEU A 471 23.76 -12.14 -0.17
C LEU A 471 23.79 -13.14 -1.31
N ALA A 472 23.07 -14.24 -1.15
CA ALA A 472 22.72 -15.16 -2.23
C ALA A 472 21.20 -15.32 -2.30
N THR A 473 20.68 -15.46 -3.52
CA THR A 473 19.28 -15.74 -3.77
C THR A 473 19.05 -17.25 -3.79
N PHE A 474 18.14 -17.73 -2.96
CA PHE A 474 17.69 -19.11 -2.94
C PHE A 474 16.23 -19.14 -3.37
N GLY A 475 15.91 -19.93 -4.39
CA GLY A 475 14.53 -20.00 -4.88
C GLY A 475 14.30 -21.12 -5.88
N GLU A 476 13.05 -21.55 -5.94
CA GLU A 476 12.57 -22.61 -6.83
C GLU A 476 11.21 -22.20 -7.39
N ILE A 477 10.87 -22.74 -8.56
CA ILE A 477 9.59 -22.47 -9.23
C ILE A 477 8.67 -23.68 -9.06
N PHE A 478 7.43 -23.44 -8.66
CA PHE A 478 6.36 -24.42 -8.75
C PHE A 478 5.25 -23.90 -9.66
N SER A 479 4.57 -24.80 -10.37
CA SER A 479 3.48 -24.43 -11.27
C SER A 479 2.15 -24.96 -10.76
N VAL A 480 1.14 -24.11 -10.79
CA VAL A 480 -0.25 -24.51 -10.59
C VAL A 480 -0.82 -24.84 -11.97
N THR A 481 -1.00 -26.13 -12.23
CA THR A 481 -1.46 -26.61 -13.54
C THR A 481 -2.97 -26.43 -13.70
N ARG A 482 -3.46 -26.25 -14.93
CA ARG A 482 -4.91 -26.21 -15.21
C ARG A 482 -5.61 -27.51 -14.78
N GLN A 483 -4.91 -28.64 -14.86
CA GLN A 483 -5.41 -29.93 -14.39
C GLN A 483 -5.68 -29.91 -12.88
N ALA A 484 -4.80 -29.30 -12.07
CA ALA A 484 -5.00 -29.19 -10.62
C ALA A 484 -6.25 -28.36 -10.27
N ILE A 485 -6.47 -27.26 -10.99
CA ILE A 485 -7.66 -26.40 -10.80
C ILE A 485 -8.95 -27.14 -11.22
N ILE A 486 -8.91 -27.90 -12.31
CA ILE A 486 -10.07 -28.67 -12.78
C ILE A 486 -10.39 -29.82 -11.84
N ASN A 487 -9.36 -30.45 -11.27
CA ASN A 487 -9.49 -31.53 -10.30
C ASN A 487 -9.73 -31.03 -8.86
N ASP A 488 -9.85 -29.71 -8.65
CA ASP A 488 -10.06 -29.09 -7.34
C ASP A 488 -8.97 -29.47 -6.31
N ASP A 489 -7.73 -29.68 -6.78
CA ASP A 489 -6.58 -30.11 -5.98
C ASP A 489 -5.98 -28.94 -5.19
N LEU A 490 -6.55 -28.68 -4.01
CA LEU A 490 -6.06 -27.67 -3.06
C LEU A 490 -4.70 -28.01 -2.47
N ASN A 491 -4.25 -29.28 -2.51
CA ASN A 491 -2.98 -29.66 -1.89
C ASN A 491 -1.80 -29.07 -2.67
N GLN A 492 -1.91 -28.92 -4.00
CA GLN A 492 -0.86 -28.22 -4.77
C GLN A 492 -0.75 -26.73 -4.42
N LEU A 493 -1.83 -26.12 -3.92
CA LEU A 493 -1.87 -24.71 -3.52
C LEU A 493 -1.45 -24.50 -2.05
N THR A 494 -1.41 -25.57 -1.24
CA THR A 494 -1.17 -25.50 0.20
C THR A 494 0.09 -26.27 0.61
N ASP A 495 0.16 -27.57 0.34
CA ASP A 495 1.28 -28.44 0.74
C ASP A 495 2.60 -28.07 0.08
N VAL A 496 2.58 -27.75 -1.22
CA VAL A 496 3.82 -27.43 -1.96
C VAL A 496 4.42 -26.11 -1.45
N PRO A 497 3.68 -24.98 -1.38
CA PRO A 497 4.21 -23.74 -0.81
C PRO A 497 4.65 -23.90 0.64
N MET A 498 3.89 -24.63 1.47
CA MET A 498 4.25 -24.88 2.86
C MET A 498 5.58 -25.62 2.99
N LYS A 499 5.81 -26.67 2.18
CA LYS A 499 7.09 -27.39 2.14
C LYS A 499 8.23 -26.50 1.66
N MET A 500 7.98 -25.63 0.68
CA MET A 500 8.97 -24.66 0.21
C MET A 500 9.32 -23.63 1.29
N GLY A 501 8.36 -23.19 2.10
CA GLY A 501 8.59 -22.28 3.23
C GLY A 501 9.48 -22.93 4.30
N ARG A 502 9.20 -24.19 4.63
CA ARG A 502 10.05 -24.99 5.53
C ARG A 502 11.46 -25.17 4.97
N ALA A 503 11.58 -25.51 3.68
CA ALA A 503 12.86 -25.69 3.01
C ALA A 503 13.69 -24.40 2.93
N ALA A 504 13.03 -23.25 2.71
CA ALA A 504 13.69 -21.94 2.69
C ALA A 504 14.36 -21.64 4.04
N LYS A 505 13.64 -21.85 5.15
CA LYS A 505 14.21 -21.65 6.50
C LYS A 505 15.30 -22.68 6.81
N GLY A 506 15.07 -23.93 6.40
CA GLY A 506 16.04 -25.01 6.53
C GLY A 506 17.35 -24.73 5.80
N THR A 507 17.30 -24.13 4.60
CA THR A 507 18.48 -23.76 3.82
C THR A 507 19.31 -22.70 4.55
N ILE A 508 18.68 -21.72 5.18
CA ILE A 508 19.40 -20.73 6.01
C ILE A 508 20.02 -21.42 7.24
N GLY A 509 19.30 -22.33 7.89
CA GLY A 509 19.84 -23.16 8.97
C GLY A 509 21.07 -23.94 8.54
N ASP A 510 21.01 -24.59 7.38
CA ASP A 510 22.14 -25.33 6.80
C ASP A 510 23.36 -24.41 6.60
N LEU A 511 23.16 -23.20 6.06
CA LEU A 511 24.22 -22.22 5.88
C LEU A 511 24.85 -21.77 7.21
N VAL A 512 24.03 -21.49 8.23
CA VAL A 512 24.51 -21.10 9.57
C VAL A 512 25.35 -22.21 10.19
N TYR A 513 24.83 -23.43 10.24
CA TYR A 513 25.55 -24.53 10.86
C TYR A 513 26.76 -24.97 10.03
N ALA A 514 26.74 -24.79 8.71
CA ALA A 514 27.91 -25.00 7.85
C ALA A 514 29.10 -24.11 8.25
N ILE A 515 28.87 -22.88 8.74
CA ILE A 515 29.97 -22.02 9.24
C ILE A 515 30.69 -22.68 10.42
N LEU A 516 29.95 -23.32 11.33
CA LEU A 516 30.52 -23.99 12.52
C LEU A 516 31.22 -25.31 12.20
N THR A 517 30.70 -26.06 11.22
CA THR A 517 31.18 -27.41 10.88
C THR A 517 32.32 -27.37 9.86
N THR A 518 32.21 -26.52 8.83
CA THR A 518 33.23 -26.36 7.77
C THR A 518 34.48 -25.65 8.29
N ASN A 519 34.34 -24.81 9.33
CA ASN A 519 35.44 -24.07 9.95
C ASN A 519 36.23 -23.23 8.93
N ALA A 520 35.52 -22.44 8.11
CA ALA A 520 36.09 -21.61 7.06
C ALA A 520 37.10 -20.58 7.60
N LYS A 521 37.98 -20.08 6.73
CA LYS A 521 38.97 -19.05 7.06
C LYS A 521 38.32 -17.67 7.14
N LEU A 522 38.73 -16.88 8.13
CA LEU A 522 38.37 -15.47 8.30
C LEU A 522 39.32 -14.56 7.52
N SER A 523 39.05 -13.26 7.54
CA SER A 523 39.84 -12.21 6.87
C SER A 523 41.34 -12.19 7.25
N ASP A 524 41.70 -12.77 8.40
CA ASP A 524 43.09 -12.91 8.86
C ASP A 524 43.83 -14.15 8.32
N GLY A 525 43.16 -14.93 7.46
CA GLY A 525 43.70 -16.13 6.82
C GLY A 525 43.67 -17.39 7.70
N LYS A 526 43.15 -17.29 8.94
CA LYS A 526 43.05 -18.41 9.88
C LYS A 526 41.61 -18.92 9.95
N ALA A 527 41.45 -20.21 10.24
CA ALA A 527 40.13 -20.83 10.41
C ALA A 527 39.38 -20.20 11.58
N LEU A 528 38.04 -20.15 11.51
CA LEU A 528 37.17 -19.60 12.56
C LEU A 528 37.56 -20.11 13.96
N PHE A 529 37.70 -21.42 14.11
CA PHE A 529 38.26 -22.09 15.27
C PHE A 529 39.73 -22.45 15.03
N HIS A 530 40.63 -21.76 15.74
CA HIS A 530 42.07 -21.94 15.61
C HIS A 530 42.78 -21.69 16.95
N ALA A 531 43.93 -22.34 17.17
CA ALA A 531 44.70 -22.19 18.40
C ALA A 531 45.08 -20.72 18.68
N ASP A 532 45.46 -19.98 17.63
CA ASP A 532 45.81 -18.56 17.73
C ASP A 532 44.64 -17.65 18.09
N HIS A 533 43.41 -18.07 17.73
CA HIS A 533 42.18 -17.38 18.13
C HIS A 533 41.81 -17.66 19.59
N LYS A 534 42.52 -18.58 20.25
CA LYS A 534 42.26 -19.00 21.64
C LYS A 534 40.81 -19.37 21.88
N ASN A 535 40.17 -19.95 20.88
CA ASN A 535 38.76 -20.33 20.91
C ASN A 535 38.55 -21.84 20.65
N LEU A 536 39.61 -22.63 20.80
CA LEU A 536 39.59 -24.09 20.63
C LEU A 536 40.00 -24.77 21.94
N SER A 537 39.27 -25.83 22.29
CA SER A 537 39.52 -26.73 23.42
C SER A 537 39.31 -28.18 22.98
N SER A 538 39.69 -29.15 23.79
CA SER A 538 39.45 -30.57 23.47
C SER A 538 38.46 -31.24 24.38
N GLY A 539 38.37 -30.90 25.67
CA GLY A 539 37.68 -31.73 26.66
C GLY A 539 36.20 -32.06 26.39
N ALA A 540 35.81 -33.28 26.78
CA ALA A 540 34.41 -33.71 26.84
C ALA A 540 33.56 -32.85 27.79
N ILE A 541 32.22 -32.94 27.66
CA ILE A 541 31.29 -32.17 28.50
C ILE A 541 31.51 -32.50 29.98
N SER A 542 32.08 -31.55 30.70
CA SER A 542 32.32 -31.58 32.14
C SER A 542 32.37 -30.16 32.68
N VAL A 543 32.21 -30.00 34.01
CA VAL A 543 32.31 -28.68 34.65
C VAL A 543 33.67 -28.03 34.37
N ALA A 544 34.75 -28.81 34.42
CA ALA A 544 36.11 -28.31 34.18
C ALA A 544 36.31 -27.85 32.72
N SER A 545 35.95 -28.69 31.75
CA SER A 545 36.15 -28.37 30.32
C SER A 545 35.26 -27.21 29.86
N ILE A 546 34.04 -27.11 30.38
CA ILE A 546 33.16 -25.96 30.13
C ILE A 546 33.77 -24.69 30.74
N ASP A 547 34.32 -24.75 31.96
CA ASP A 547 34.92 -23.56 32.58
C ASP A 547 36.18 -23.08 31.84
N GLU A 548 36.98 -24.00 31.29
CA GLU A 548 38.10 -23.66 30.40
C GLU A 548 37.63 -22.93 29.14
N ALA A 549 36.57 -23.40 28.48
CA ALA A 549 36.00 -22.74 27.31
C ALA A 549 35.34 -21.39 27.66
N ARG A 550 34.68 -21.28 28.83
CA ARG A 550 34.16 -20.00 29.34
C ARG A 550 35.29 -19.01 29.60
N LYS A 551 36.39 -19.48 30.19
CA LYS A 551 37.58 -18.67 30.46
C LYS A 551 38.21 -18.19 29.15
N SER A 552 38.28 -19.03 28.13
CA SER A 552 38.86 -18.65 26.83
C SER A 552 38.07 -17.50 26.18
N MET A 553 36.74 -17.56 26.19
CA MET A 553 35.88 -16.47 25.71
C MET A 553 36.02 -15.18 26.53
N ARG A 554 36.06 -15.29 27.87
CA ARG A 554 36.17 -14.11 28.75
C ARG A 554 37.54 -13.42 28.68
N LEU A 555 38.59 -14.17 28.36
CA LEU A 555 39.96 -13.67 28.23
C LEU A 555 40.31 -13.20 26.81
N GLN A 556 39.34 -13.20 25.88
CA GLN A 556 39.54 -12.61 24.56
C GLN A 556 39.93 -11.14 24.68
N LYS A 557 40.87 -10.72 23.84
CA LYS A 557 41.43 -9.37 23.87
C LYS A 557 41.18 -8.60 22.59
N GLU A 558 41.21 -7.29 22.73
CA GLU A 558 41.31 -6.33 21.65
C GLU A 558 42.45 -5.36 21.97
N GLY A 559 43.57 -5.49 21.25
CA GLY A 559 44.82 -4.86 21.66
C GLY A 559 45.20 -5.29 23.08
N GLU A 560 45.36 -4.31 23.99
CA GLU A 560 45.66 -4.55 25.41
C GLU A 560 44.41 -4.79 26.29
N ARG A 561 43.21 -4.52 25.77
CA ARG A 561 41.96 -4.60 26.54
C ARG A 561 41.38 -6.02 26.53
N THR A 562 40.86 -6.47 27.66
CA THR A 562 40.10 -7.74 27.75
C THR A 562 38.61 -7.46 27.56
N LEU A 563 37.95 -8.26 26.71
CA LEU A 563 36.56 -8.03 26.28
C LEU A 563 35.50 -8.67 27.19
N ASN A 564 35.88 -9.60 28.07
CA ASN A 564 34.97 -10.27 29.05
C ASN A 564 33.66 -10.77 28.42
N ILE A 565 33.76 -11.37 27.24
CA ILE A 565 32.62 -11.93 26.51
C ILE A 565 32.12 -13.16 27.27
N ARG A 566 30.82 -13.17 27.60
CA ARG A 566 30.18 -14.28 28.32
C ARG A 566 29.40 -15.15 27.34
N PRO A 567 29.56 -16.48 27.39
CA PRO A 567 28.68 -17.38 26.64
C PRO A 567 27.27 -17.33 27.21
N ALA A 568 26.29 -17.36 26.32
CA ALA A 568 24.86 -17.41 26.65
C ALA A 568 24.20 -18.68 26.07
N TYR A 569 24.78 -19.28 25.04
CA TYR A 569 24.27 -20.48 24.40
C TYR A 569 25.36 -21.56 24.34
N MET A 570 24.95 -22.82 24.54
CA MET A 570 25.77 -24.00 24.30
C MET A 570 25.13 -24.82 23.20
N LEU A 571 25.80 -24.96 22.06
CA LEU A 571 25.33 -25.72 20.91
C LEU A 571 25.93 -27.12 20.97
N VAL A 572 25.07 -28.14 20.92
CA VAL A 572 25.48 -29.54 21.05
C VAL A 572 24.81 -30.44 20.02
N PRO A 573 25.46 -31.53 19.61
CA PRO A 573 24.81 -32.69 19.00
C PRO A 573 23.63 -33.19 19.85
N VAL A 574 22.60 -33.72 19.20
CA VAL A 574 21.39 -34.23 19.87
C VAL A 574 21.74 -35.32 20.89
N GLY A 575 22.71 -36.19 20.58
CA GLY A 575 23.17 -37.23 21.52
C GLY A 575 23.76 -36.68 22.83
N LEU A 576 24.26 -35.44 22.83
CA LEU A 576 24.89 -34.81 23.99
C LEU A 576 23.94 -33.89 24.78
N GLU A 577 22.72 -33.66 24.30
CA GLU A 577 21.75 -32.74 24.92
C GLU A 577 21.47 -33.07 26.39
N THR A 578 21.20 -34.34 26.70
CA THR A 578 20.88 -34.76 28.07
C THR A 578 22.09 -34.54 29.00
N LEU A 579 23.30 -34.83 28.51
CA LEU A 579 24.53 -34.64 29.27
C LEU A 579 24.83 -33.15 29.51
N ALA A 580 24.63 -32.31 28.49
CA ALA A 580 24.77 -30.87 28.59
C ALA A 580 23.76 -30.26 29.58
N ASN A 581 22.48 -30.63 29.44
CA ASN A 581 21.42 -30.20 30.36
C ASN A 581 21.69 -30.64 31.80
N GLN A 582 22.12 -31.90 32.01
CA GLN A 582 22.49 -32.37 33.35
C GLN A 582 23.65 -31.56 33.93
N THR A 583 24.66 -31.24 33.12
CA THR A 583 25.85 -30.52 33.58
C THR A 583 25.58 -29.04 33.87
N ILE A 584 24.68 -28.41 33.10
CA ILE A 584 24.37 -26.97 33.21
C ILE A 584 23.21 -26.69 34.15
N LYS A 585 22.15 -27.51 34.17
CA LYS A 585 20.93 -27.22 34.93
C LYS A 585 20.93 -27.85 36.33
N SER A 586 21.75 -28.88 36.57
CA SER A 586 21.83 -29.53 37.88
C SER A 586 22.34 -28.58 38.96
N ALA A 587 21.74 -28.67 40.14
CA ALA A 587 22.16 -27.92 41.33
C ALA A 587 23.48 -28.44 41.94
N SER A 588 23.81 -29.72 41.71
CA SER A 588 25.06 -30.35 42.14
C SER A 588 25.87 -30.92 40.98
N VAL A 589 27.18 -31.09 41.19
CA VAL A 589 28.10 -31.67 40.21
C VAL A 589 27.86 -33.18 40.08
N LYS A 590 28.00 -33.72 38.87
CA LYS A 590 27.83 -35.16 38.59
C LYS A 590 28.68 -36.02 39.54
N GLY A 591 28.03 -36.92 40.29
CA GLY A 591 28.67 -37.80 41.27
C GLY A 591 28.71 -37.27 42.71
N ALA A 592 28.22 -36.06 42.97
CA ALA A 592 28.04 -35.51 44.31
C ALA A 592 26.57 -35.60 44.75
N ASP A 593 26.33 -36.09 45.97
CA ASP A 593 25.00 -36.09 46.57
C ASP A 593 24.48 -34.66 46.73
N ILE A 594 23.21 -34.42 46.39
CA ILE A 594 22.53 -33.11 46.54
C ILE A 594 22.61 -32.63 48.01
N ASN A 595 22.72 -33.56 48.95
CA ASN A 595 22.81 -33.29 50.39
C ASN A 595 24.24 -32.97 50.89
N ALA A 596 25.26 -33.04 50.03
CA ALA A 596 26.65 -32.75 50.39
C ALA A 596 26.99 -31.24 50.38
N GLY A 597 26.04 -30.37 50.01
CA GLY A 597 26.26 -28.91 49.92
C GLY A 597 27.21 -28.49 48.79
N ILE A 598 27.49 -29.38 47.83
CA ILE A 598 28.38 -29.11 46.69
C ILE A 598 27.55 -28.46 45.58
N ASN A 599 27.59 -27.13 45.52
CA ASN A 599 26.88 -26.34 44.51
C ASN A 599 27.60 -26.43 43.15
N ASN A 600 26.82 -26.49 42.07
CA ASN A 600 27.32 -26.42 40.71
C ASN A 600 27.73 -24.96 40.35
N PRO A 601 29.03 -24.68 40.10
CA PRO A 601 29.50 -23.31 39.82
C PRO A 601 29.07 -22.79 38.44
N ILE A 602 28.61 -23.67 37.55
CA ILE A 602 28.16 -23.34 36.19
C ILE A 602 26.65 -23.49 36.03
N GLN A 603 25.89 -23.45 37.12
CA GLN A 603 24.45 -23.63 37.03
C GLN A 603 23.79 -22.51 36.17
N ASN A 604 22.95 -22.91 35.20
CA ASN A 604 22.14 -22.04 34.34
C ASN A 604 22.92 -20.91 33.63
N PHE A 605 24.21 -21.13 33.35
CA PHE A 605 25.03 -20.07 32.74
C PHE A 605 24.72 -19.85 31.25
N ALA A 606 24.20 -20.89 30.56
CA ALA A 606 23.88 -20.86 29.15
C ALA A 606 22.64 -21.73 28.86
N GLU A 607 21.92 -21.37 27.80
CA GLU A 607 20.85 -22.17 27.24
C GLU A 607 21.43 -23.25 26.30
N VAL A 608 20.98 -24.50 26.46
CA VAL A 608 21.45 -25.62 25.64
C VAL A 608 20.56 -25.73 24.41
N ILE A 609 21.19 -25.64 23.23
CA ILE A 609 20.53 -25.83 21.94
C ILE A 609 21.09 -27.11 21.32
N ALA A 610 20.20 -28.09 21.12
CA ALA A 610 20.53 -29.34 20.46
C ALA A 610 20.24 -29.23 18.97
N GLU A 611 21.21 -29.57 18.13
CA GLU A 611 21.07 -29.45 16.66
C GLU A 611 21.48 -30.76 15.95
N PRO A 612 20.59 -31.35 15.12
CA PRO A 612 20.90 -32.58 14.38
C PRO A 612 22.08 -32.44 13.40
N ARG A 613 22.26 -31.27 12.79
CA ARG A 613 23.35 -31.02 11.83
C ARG A 613 24.74 -31.11 12.49
N LEU A 614 24.83 -30.79 13.78
CA LEU A 614 26.07 -30.93 14.53
C LEU A 614 26.39 -32.40 14.82
N ASP A 615 25.38 -33.23 15.06
CA ASP A 615 25.50 -34.68 15.25
C ASP A 615 26.05 -35.37 14.00
N ALA A 616 25.56 -34.96 12.82
CA ALA A 616 26.05 -35.46 11.53
C ALA A 616 27.51 -35.06 11.22
N ALA A 617 27.97 -33.91 11.73
CA ALA A 617 29.31 -33.40 11.48
C ALA A 617 30.36 -33.98 12.46
N ASP A 618 30.09 -33.89 13.76
CA ASP A 618 30.93 -34.47 14.81
C ASP A 618 30.11 -34.64 16.10
N ALA A 619 29.66 -35.87 16.36
CA ALA A 619 28.83 -36.22 17.51
C ALA A 619 29.50 -35.97 18.89
N ALA A 620 30.81 -35.73 18.93
CA ALA A 620 31.52 -35.40 20.17
C ALA A 620 31.73 -33.90 20.36
N ALA A 621 31.81 -33.13 19.27
CA ALA A 621 32.13 -31.71 19.33
C ALA A 621 30.98 -30.88 19.92
N TRP A 622 31.31 -29.86 20.70
CA TRP A 622 30.34 -28.91 21.26
C TRP A 622 30.87 -27.49 21.18
N TYR A 623 29.95 -26.52 21.18
CA TYR A 623 30.26 -25.12 20.94
C TYR A 623 29.63 -24.22 22.00
N LEU A 624 30.28 -23.09 22.27
CA LEU A 624 29.70 -21.99 23.05
C LEU A 624 29.56 -20.76 22.16
N ALA A 625 28.43 -20.09 22.28
CA ALA A 625 28.17 -18.83 21.62
C ALA A 625 27.78 -17.75 22.64
N ALA A 626 28.24 -16.53 22.38
CA ALA A 626 27.86 -15.35 23.16
C ALA A 626 26.40 -14.95 22.93
N ALA A 627 25.89 -14.03 23.74
CA ALA A 627 24.49 -13.58 23.67
C ALA A 627 24.13 -12.94 22.32
N LYS A 628 22.85 -13.05 21.96
CA LYS A 628 22.28 -12.43 20.75
C LYS A 628 22.57 -10.92 20.76
N GLY A 629 23.16 -10.42 19.67
CA GLY A 629 23.58 -9.02 19.53
C GLY A 629 25.07 -8.76 19.76
N SER A 630 25.84 -9.76 20.21
CA SER A 630 27.29 -9.77 20.04
C SER A 630 27.67 -10.24 18.62
N ASP A 631 28.80 -9.77 18.09
CA ASP A 631 29.26 -10.11 16.74
C ASP A 631 29.75 -11.56 16.67
N THR A 632 28.81 -12.51 16.60
CA THR A 632 29.05 -13.95 16.44
C THR A 632 28.86 -14.33 14.96
N ILE A 633 27.72 -14.88 14.59
CA ILE A 633 27.30 -15.11 13.20
C ILE A 633 26.17 -14.13 12.86
N GLU A 634 26.30 -13.44 11.74
CA GLU A 634 25.24 -12.60 11.18
C GLU A 634 24.51 -13.37 10.08
N VAL A 635 23.18 -13.37 10.17
CA VAL A 635 22.28 -13.72 9.08
C VAL A 635 21.72 -12.41 8.55
N ALA A 636 22.20 -11.99 7.38
CA ALA A 636 21.78 -10.75 6.73
C ALA A 636 20.72 -11.04 5.68
N TYR A 637 19.70 -10.18 5.65
CA TYR A 637 18.59 -10.24 4.70
C TYR A 637 18.56 -9.02 3.80
N LEU A 638 18.13 -9.18 2.54
CA LEU A 638 18.00 -8.07 1.60
C LEU A 638 16.93 -7.08 2.10
N ASN A 639 17.31 -5.81 2.30
CA ASN A 639 16.45 -4.74 2.81
C ASN A 639 15.68 -5.09 4.10
N GLY A 640 16.22 -6.03 4.89
CA GLY A 640 15.59 -6.48 6.13
C GLY A 640 14.39 -7.43 5.95
N ILE A 641 14.10 -7.88 4.73
CA ILE A 641 13.02 -8.84 4.43
C ILE A 641 13.49 -10.26 4.81
N ASP A 642 13.05 -10.73 5.97
CA ASP A 642 13.43 -12.03 6.53
C ASP A 642 12.41 -13.15 6.30
N THR A 643 11.44 -12.92 5.42
CA THR A 643 10.46 -13.91 5.01
C THR A 643 10.58 -14.18 3.51
N PRO A 644 10.31 -15.42 3.06
CA PRO A 644 10.30 -15.74 1.65
C PRO A 644 9.13 -15.01 0.98
N TYR A 645 9.33 -14.62 -0.28
CA TYR A 645 8.30 -13.94 -1.06
C TYR A 645 8.13 -14.60 -2.42
N ILE A 646 7.01 -14.28 -3.06
CA ILE A 646 6.51 -14.96 -4.25
C ILE A 646 6.44 -13.98 -5.42
N ASP A 647 6.99 -14.34 -6.58
CA ASP A 647 6.74 -13.67 -7.85
C ASP A 647 6.00 -14.60 -8.82
N GLN A 648 5.22 -14.03 -9.73
CA GLN A 648 4.53 -14.80 -10.76
C GLN A 648 5.03 -14.50 -12.17
N GLN A 649 4.92 -15.53 -13.01
CA GLN A 649 4.98 -15.42 -14.46
C GLN A 649 3.84 -16.22 -15.08
N GLU A 650 3.08 -15.57 -15.98
CA GLU A 650 2.12 -16.26 -16.83
C GLU A 650 2.86 -17.06 -17.92
N GLY A 651 2.54 -18.35 -18.03
CA GLY A 651 3.39 -19.31 -18.74
C GLY A 651 3.07 -19.48 -20.24
N PHE A 652 4.09 -19.26 -21.09
CA PHE A 652 4.24 -19.87 -22.43
C PHE A 652 4.84 -21.30 -22.35
N ASN A 653 5.60 -21.60 -21.27
CA ASN A 653 6.27 -22.89 -21.04
C ASN A 653 5.49 -23.87 -20.15
N THR A 654 4.47 -23.40 -19.43
CA THR A 654 3.60 -24.24 -18.58
C THR A 654 2.15 -23.91 -18.85
N ASP A 655 1.32 -24.95 -18.94
CA ASP A 655 -0.12 -24.83 -19.12
C ASP A 655 -0.82 -24.41 -17.81
N GLY A 656 -0.44 -23.26 -17.22
CA GLY A 656 -0.87 -22.79 -15.91
C GLY A 656 -0.17 -21.51 -15.44
N ILE A 657 -0.16 -21.25 -14.13
CA ILE A 657 0.63 -20.15 -13.54
C ILE A 657 1.91 -20.71 -12.92
N ALA A 658 3.06 -20.13 -13.28
CA ALA A 658 4.34 -20.42 -12.65
C ALA A 658 4.57 -19.43 -11.50
N THR A 659 4.84 -19.98 -10.32
CA THR A 659 5.02 -19.23 -9.09
C THR A 659 6.44 -19.47 -8.57
N LYS A 660 7.24 -18.41 -8.52
CA LYS A 660 8.62 -18.44 -8.06
C LYS A 660 8.65 -18.04 -6.59
N VAL A 661 9.12 -18.94 -5.72
CA VAL A 661 9.40 -18.61 -4.32
C VAL A 661 10.88 -18.28 -4.20
N ARG A 662 11.22 -17.14 -3.58
CA ARG A 662 12.62 -16.78 -3.31
C ARG A 662 12.83 -16.17 -1.94
N ILE A 663 14.04 -16.35 -1.43
CA ILE A 663 14.57 -15.68 -0.25
C ILE A 663 16.02 -15.25 -0.51
N ASP A 664 16.35 -14.04 -0.08
CA ASP A 664 17.68 -13.45 -0.23
C ASP A 664 18.35 -13.39 1.15
N ALA A 665 19.35 -14.25 1.36
CA ALA A 665 20.04 -14.38 2.64
C ALA A 665 21.55 -14.52 2.45
N GLY A 666 22.30 -13.92 3.36
CA GLY A 666 23.75 -14.04 3.47
C GLY A 666 24.12 -14.42 4.91
N VAL A 667 25.05 -15.36 5.07
CA VAL A 667 25.49 -15.83 6.39
C VAL A 667 27.00 -15.73 6.49
N ALA A 668 27.50 -15.05 7.53
CA ALA A 668 28.93 -14.94 7.77
C ALA A 668 29.24 -14.91 9.27
N ALA A 669 30.40 -15.47 9.66
CA ALA A 669 30.98 -15.23 10.97
C ALA A 669 31.57 -13.82 11.01
N LEU A 670 31.13 -12.99 11.95
CA LEU A 670 31.60 -11.62 12.13
C LEU A 670 32.85 -11.53 12.99
N ASP A 671 32.95 -12.37 14.02
CA ASP A 671 34.10 -12.39 14.91
C ASP A 671 34.27 -13.77 15.55
N TYR A 672 35.52 -14.26 15.60
CA TYR A 672 35.85 -15.51 16.26
C TYR A 672 35.75 -15.42 17.79
N ARG A 673 35.83 -14.21 18.37
CA ARG A 673 35.91 -13.99 19.82
C ARG A 673 34.60 -14.29 20.54
N GLY A 674 33.47 -14.22 19.82
CA GLY A 674 32.14 -14.56 20.32
C GLY A 674 31.82 -16.06 20.35
N LEU A 675 32.71 -16.90 19.83
CA LEU A 675 32.50 -18.35 19.67
C LEU A 675 33.65 -19.14 20.29
N ALA A 676 33.36 -20.33 20.81
CA ALA A 676 34.37 -21.30 21.20
C ALA A 676 33.94 -22.71 20.81
N LYS A 677 34.90 -23.55 20.41
CA LYS A 677 34.69 -24.96 20.05
C LYS A 677 35.47 -25.86 21.00
N SER A 678 34.86 -26.99 21.35
CA SER A 678 35.56 -28.15 21.90
C SER A 678 35.42 -29.34 20.97
N SER A 679 36.49 -30.14 20.82
CA SER A 679 36.41 -31.40 20.07
C SER A 679 35.73 -32.54 20.84
N GLY A 680 35.44 -32.36 22.14
CA GLY A 680 34.80 -33.37 22.99
C GLY A 680 35.64 -34.60 23.31
N LYS A 681 36.97 -34.52 23.16
CA LYS A 681 37.97 -35.58 23.29
C LYS A 681 38.95 -35.32 24.44
#